data_AF-S3UXH5-F1
#
_entry.id   AF-S3UXH5-F1
#
_cell.length_a   1.000
_cell.length_b   1.000
_cell.length_c   1.000
_cell.angle_alpha   90.00
_cell.angle_beta   90.00
_cell.angle_gamma   90.00
#
_symmetry.space_group_name_H-M   'P 1'
#
loop_
_entity.id
_entity.type
_entity.pdbx_description
1 polymer ?
#
loop_
_entity_poly.entity_id
_entity_poly.type
_entity_poly.pdbx_seq_one_letter_code
_entity_poly.pdbx_strand_id
1 'polypeptide(L)'
;MERKLSPRLFLLFLLAALLAGPLQPESLPFFSLKEKEARTFFKRGLAYYNKGEFAAARENFLKSLSLKPDFAHAKFFLSETYYLSGDWQESLAELEQLETSGKLNLIRKSRLDALRFQLGGSNRKDTLEYYKSINGDDLRRFRFRNPTDVAVDEEGYLYVASFETANIVKFDANGNPVDNFKGSLGRNLQGPTAIAVRGKSIFVADYAGDMIYEFDTRGGYVNRFGNTGKQPGNFHGPSGIFLTREGYLFVSDMGNDRIQKVARDGSFLQEIGKGILRQPAGLKINSKGEIFVADKGNRRIVVFDKEGNYLKEITHPALKKPRNLTIRENKIYLADEAAGLFIYDSISKNWSNFESFRDSKNNVRNFDQAFGIGFDYTGTMFVTDFNRHRLDIFSPKGQLASNLDLLVERVISSDYPDISLVVQARDRHGAAVKAIPRNSFRIYEMDNLSPLIGLTNMQKYNNRVTVSIVTENSKQIAESYPLIEKALKPFLSEIRSEDKIQLLRSGKDTQVAYAFGKSMYDIFRAIRAFTPEEESQIGKSLQRGITDLLDSVGPRAVLAVVSGKDLKAGFTQFSPTKIIRFAVAHDIPIFFLCLGEEGESVQVYKEIAEKSGGKFLMIPGGGAEKSLRNWVESKKDRRYLLSFKSRIDSSGGDVYIPVVVEAVFRNSNGKAETGFFSP
;
A
#
# COMPACT_ATOMS: atom_id res chain seq x y z
N MET A 1 -4.16 59.82 11.78
CA MET A 1 -2.73 60.00 12.07
C MET A 1 -2.04 58.69 11.74
N GLU A 2 -1.20 58.72 10.70
CA GLU A 2 -0.53 57.57 10.11
C GLU A 2 0.33 56.79 11.11
N ARG A 3 0.38 55.46 10.98
CA ARG A 3 1.64 54.71 11.10
C ARG A 3 1.55 53.40 10.32
N LYS A 4 2.29 53.40 9.20
CA LYS A 4 2.72 52.24 8.42
C LYS A 4 3.47 51.24 9.32
N LEU A 5 3.16 49.95 9.18
CA LEU A 5 4.09 48.84 9.39
C LEU A 5 3.84 47.80 8.28
N SER A 6 4.93 47.30 7.70
CA SER A 6 5.09 46.86 6.31
C SER A 6 4.51 45.47 5.95
N PRO A 7 4.00 45.26 4.72
CA PRO A 7 3.80 43.92 4.15
C PRO A 7 5.07 43.49 3.40
N ARG A 8 6.14 43.14 4.13
CA ARG A 8 7.35 42.54 3.55
C ARG A 8 7.91 41.49 4.48
N LEU A 9 7.23 40.34 4.60
CA LEU A 9 7.88 39.11 5.07
C LEU A 9 7.12 37.82 4.68
N PHE A 10 5.85 37.90 4.28
CA PHE A 10 5.05 36.70 3.98
C PHE A 10 4.99 36.29 2.49
N LEU A 11 5.57 37.08 1.59
CA LEU A 11 5.57 36.78 0.14
C LEU A 11 6.86 36.12 -0.37
N LEU A 12 7.86 35.89 0.50
CA LEU A 12 9.16 35.34 0.10
C LEU A 12 9.23 33.80 0.14
N PHE A 13 8.28 33.11 0.78
CA PHE A 13 8.25 31.64 0.80
C PHE A 13 7.31 30.99 -0.24
N LEU A 14 6.46 31.78 -0.92
CA LEU A 14 5.55 31.25 -1.94
C LEU A 14 5.95 31.59 -3.39
N LEU A 15 6.91 32.50 -3.60
CA LEU A 15 7.46 32.78 -4.94
C LEU A 15 8.72 31.97 -5.28
N ALA A 16 9.41 31.37 -4.31
CA ALA A 16 10.57 30.51 -4.59
C ALA A 16 10.19 29.15 -5.22
N ALA A 17 8.91 28.78 -5.21
CA ALA A 17 8.39 27.58 -5.88
C ALA A 17 7.94 27.82 -7.33
N LEU A 18 7.92 29.07 -7.80
CA LEU A 18 7.45 29.46 -9.15
C LEU A 18 8.57 30.01 -10.06
N LEU A 19 9.82 30.03 -9.58
CA LEU A 19 11.01 30.37 -10.38
C LEU A 19 12.01 29.21 -10.54
N ALA A 20 11.65 28.00 -10.13
CA ALA A 20 12.31 26.83 -10.68
C ALA A 20 11.73 26.60 -12.08
N GLY A 21 12.47 27.00 -13.11
CA GLY A 21 12.23 26.50 -14.46
C GLY A 21 12.15 24.96 -14.45
N PRO A 22 11.61 24.32 -15.50
CA PRO A 22 11.56 22.86 -15.56
C PRO A 22 12.95 22.31 -15.23
N LEU A 23 13.05 21.54 -14.14
CA LEU A 23 14.28 20.84 -13.76
C LEU A 23 14.63 19.87 -14.87
N GLN A 24 15.77 20.12 -15.50
CA GLN A 24 16.14 19.58 -16.81
C GLN A 24 16.82 18.21 -16.66
N PRO A 25 16.36 17.14 -17.34
CA PRO A 25 17.19 15.99 -17.66
C PRO A 25 18.56 16.39 -18.23
N GLU A 26 19.62 16.11 -17.47
CA GLU A 26 21.00 16.40 -17.90
C GLU A 26 21.43 15.41 -19.00
N SER A 27 21.86 15.94 -20.15
CA SER A 27 22.59 15.15 -21.16
C SER A 27 23.90 14.62 -20.58
N LEU A 28 24.45 13.58 -21.21
CA LEU A 28 25.79 13.13 -20.81
C LEU A 28 26.83 14.24 -21.02
N PRO A 29 27.86 14.34 -20.15
CA PRO A 29 28.95 15.29 -20.34
C PRO A 29 29.77 14.93 -21.59
N PHE A 30 30.58 15.88 -22.06
CA PHE A 30 31.60 15.59 -23.06
C PHE A 30 32.63 14.59 -22.50
N PHE A 31 33.02 13.61 -23.33
CA PHE A 31 34.10 12.66 -23.02
C PHE A 31 35.28 12.91 -23.94
N SER A 32 36.45 13.19 -23.38
CA SER A 32 37.68 13.22 -24.16
C SER A 32 37.99 11.84 -24.75
N LEU A 33 38.94 11.77 -25.70
CA LEU A 33 39.41 10.51 -26.29
C LEU A 33 39.84 9.48 -25.23
N LYS A 34 40.45 9.93 -24.13
CA LYS A 34 40.90 9.08 -23.02
C LYS A 34 39.75 8.64 -22.10
N GLU A 35 38.63 9.34 -22.11
CA GLU A 35 37.46 9.06 -21.26
C GLU A 35 36.34 8.31 -22.03
N LYS A 36 36.52 8.01 -23.32
CA LYS A 36 35.52 7.26 -24.12
C LYS A 36 35.16 5.90 -23.48
N GLU A 37 36.13 5.25 -22.84
CA GLU A 37 35.88 4.00 -22.11
C GLU A 37 34.96 4.20 -20.90
N ALA A 38 35.02 5.35 -20.21
CA ALA A 38 34.11 5.66 -19.10
C ALA A 38 32.65 5.62 -19.56
N ARG A 39 32.35 6.23 -20.72
CA ARG A 39 31.01 6.17 -21.33
C ARG A 39 30.55 4.74 -21.61
N THR A 40 31.47 3.88 -22.08
CA THR A 40 31.19 2.47 -22.37
C THR A 40 30.85 1.69 -21.11
N PHE A 41 31.64 1.87 -20.04
CA PHE A 41 31.36 1.28 -18.74
C PHE A 41 30.04 1.78 -18.17
N PHE A 42 29.74 3.08 -18.26
CA PHE A 42 28.46 3.61 -17.83
C PHE A 42 27.28 3.00 -18.59
N LYS A 43 27.37 2.87 -19.92
CA LYS A 43 26.33 2.19 -20.73
C LYS A 43 26.09 0.76 -20.28
N ARG A 44 27.16 -0.02 -20.07
CA ARG A 44 27.06 -1.39 -19.55
C ARG A 44 26.46 -1.42 -18.15
N GLY A 45 26.89 -0.52 -17.28
CA GLY A 45 26.36 -0.38 -15.92
C GLY A 45 24.86 -0.12 -15.90
N LEU A 46 24.40 0.79 -16.76
CA LEU A 46 22.97 1.10 -16.90
C LEU A 46 22.16 -0.08 -17.46
N ALA A 47 22.72 -0.84 -18.41
CA ALA A 47 22.09 -2.06 -18.92
C ALA A 47 21.94 -3.12 -17.81
N TYR A 48 22.96 -3.34 -16.98
CA TYR A 48 22.88 -4.26 -15.84
C TYR A 48 21.93 -3.76 -14.75
N TYR A 49 21.93 -2.45 -14.47
CA TYR A 49 21.00 -1.81 -13.53
C TYR A 49 19.55 -2.08 -13.91
N ASN A 50 19.20 -1.86 -15.19
CA ASN A 50 17.85 -2.09 -15.71
C ASN A 50 17.43 -3.56 -15.73
N LYS A 51 18.39 -4.50 -15.72
CA LYS A 51 18.16 -5.95 -15.55
C LYS A 51 18.09 -6.40 -14.07
N GLY A 52 18.29 -5.49 -13.12
CA GLY A 52 18.39 -5.85 -11.69
C GLY A 52 19.70 -6.56 -11.31
N GLU A 53 20.70 -6.58 -12.19
CA GLU A 53 22.02 -7.16 -11.97
C GLU A 53 22.94 -6.18 -11.23
N PHE A 54 22.54 -5.78 -10.02
CA PHE A 54 23.15 -4.65 -9.31
C PHE A 54 24.65 -4.80 -9.00
N ALA A 55 25.14 -6.02 -8.81
CA ALA A 55 26.57 -6.26 -8.60
C ALA A 55 27.41 -5.90 -9.84
N ALA A 56 26.95 -6.33 -11.03
CA ALA A 56 27.59 -6.01 -12.31
C ALA A 56 27.41 -4.53 -12.65
N ALA A 57 26.25 -3.94 -12.35
CA ALA A 57 26.01 -2.51 -12.50
C ALA A 57 27.01 -1.67 -11.70
N ARG A 58 27.15 -1.98 -10.41
CA ARG A 58 28.10 -1.32 -9.49
C ARG A 58 29.53 -1.38 -9.99
N GLU A 59 29.99 -2.57 -10.39
CA GLU A 59 31.35 -2.75 -10.92
C GLU A 59 31.61 -1.84 -12.14
N ASN A 60 30.65 -1.78 -13.06
CA ASN A 60 30.76 -0.94 -14.25
C ASN A 60 30.70 0.56 -13.92
N PHE A 61 29.85 0.99 -12.98
CA PHE A 61 29.83 2.40 -12.55
C PHE A 61 31.12 2.82 -11.85
N LEU A 62 31.70 1.95 -11.00
CA LEU A 62 33.00 2.21 -10.37
C LEU A 62 34.13 2.31 -11.41
N LYS A 63 34.17 1.43 -12.42
CA LYS A 63 35.13 1.53 -13.53
C LYS A 63 34.94 2.81 -14.36
N SER A 64 33.69 3.23 -14.56
CA SER A 64 33.40 4.51 -15.20
C SER A 64 33.94 5.68 -14.37
N LEU A 65 33.77 5.66 -13.05
CA LEU A 65 34.23 6.71 -12.14
C LEU A 65 35.74 6.70 -11.94
N SER A 66 36.43 5.57 -12.05
CA SER A 66 37.90 5.53 -12.00
C SER A 66 38.53 6.23 -13.20
N LEU A 67 37.86 6.19 -14.36
CA LEU A 67 38.30 6.87 -15.58
C LEU A 67 37.84 8.33 -15.65
N LYS A 68 36.67 8.63 -15.07
CA LYS A 68 36.09 9.98 -14.99
C LYS A 68 35.45 10.23 -13.61
N PRO A 69 36.23 10.63 -12.59
CA PRO A 69 35.75 10.77 -11.21
C PRO A 69 34.63 11.80 -11.01
N ASP A 70 34.55 12.76 -11.93
CA ASP A 70 33.61 13.86 -11.88
C ASP A 70 32.28 13.57 -12.61
N PHE A 71 32.09 12.33 -13.11
CA PHE A 71 30.91 11.94 -13.88
C PHE A 71 29.66 11.76 -12.99
N ALA A 72 28.84 12.81 -12.91
CA ALA A 72 27.68 12.88 -12.02
C ALA A 72 26.65 11.75 -12.26
N HIS A 73 26.32 11.42 -13.52
CA HIS A 73 25.38 10.34 -13.82
C HIS A 73 25.88 8.99 -13.32
N ALA A 74 27.15 8.65 -13.54
CA ALA A 74 27.70 7.38 -13.04
C ALA A 74 27.65 7.30 -11.52
N LYS A 75 27.92 8.41 -10.81
CA LYS A 75 27.82 8.47 -9.34
C LYS A 75 26.38 8.38 -8.85
N PHE A 76 25.44 9.04 -9.51
CA PHE A 76 24.02 8.94 -9.18
C PHE A 76 23.46 7.52 -9.41
N PHE A 77 23.75 6.90 -10.56
CA PHE A 77 23.31 5.52 -10.79
C PHE A 77 24.03 4.51 -9.88
N LEU A 78 25.26 4.80 -9.46
CA LEU A 78 25.92 4.04 -8.40
C LEU A 78 25.18 4.16 -7.06
N SER A 79 24.74 5.37 -6.66
CA SER A 79 23.93 5.54 -5.46
C SER A 79 22.59 4.80 -5.54
N GLU A 80 21.89 4.90 -6.68
CA GLU A 80 20.64 4.16 -6.89
C GLU A 80 20.85 2.64 -6.89
N THR A 81 21.99 2.16 -7.41
CA THR A 81 22.37 0.75 -7.35
C THR A 81 22.57 0.29 -5.92
N TYR A 82 23.24 1.08 -5.08
CA TYR A 82 23.38 0.79 -3.65
C TYR A 82 22.02 0.80 -2.93
N TYR A 83 21.17 1.79 -3.21
CA TYR A 83 19.82 1.87 -2.64
C TYR A 83 19.01 0.60 -2.93
N LEU A 84 18.93 0.20 -4.21
CA LEU A 84 18.20 -0.99 -4.66
C LEU A 84 18.85 -2.30 -4.19
N SER A 85 20.13 -2.29 -3.82
CA SER A 85 20.84 -3.43 -3.23
C SER A 85 20.67 -3.56 -1.72
N GLY A 86 20.01 -2.58 -1.07
CA GLY A 86 19.90 -2.50 0.39
C GLY A 86 21.12 -1.90 1.10
N ASP A 87 22.09 -1.39 0.35
CA ASP A 87 23.32 -0.76 0.83
C ASP A 87 23.06 0.76 1.06
N TRP A 88 22.12 1.07 1.95
CA TRP A 88 21.57 2.42 2.13
C TRP A 88 22.60 3.45 2.65
N GLN A 89 23.61 3.02 3.40
CA GLN A 89 24.65 3.94 3.91
C GLN A 89 25.61 4.35 2.80
N GLU A 90 25.97 3.41 1.93
CA GLU A 90 26.78 3.64 0.74
C GLU A 90 26.02 4.53 -0.25
N SER A 91 24.73 4.28 -0.46
CA SER A 91 23.87 5.17 -1.25
C SER A 91 23.86 6.59 -0.69
N LEU A 92 23.77 6.75 0.63
CA LEU A 92 23.78 8.05 1.28
C LEU A 92 25.12 8.76 1.02
N ALA A 93 26.25 8.07 1.22
CA ALA A 93 27.58 8.62 1.04
C ALA A 93 27.82 9.12 -0.39
N GLU A 94 27.38 8.37 -1.41
CA GLU A 94 27.52 8.81 -2.81
C GLU A 94 26.70 10.07 -3.12
N LEU A 95 25.48 10.18 -2.57
CA LEU A 95 24.64 11.37 -2.72
C LEU A 95 25.20 12.59 -1.98
N GLU A 96 25.79 12.41 -0.80
CA GLU A 96 26.46 13.49 -0.03
C GLU A 96 27.73 14.00 -0.73
N GLN A 97 28.45 13.13 -1.42
CA GLN A 97 29.55 13.55 -2.30
C GLN A 97 29.06 14.37 -3.49
N LEU A 98 27.91 14.01 -4.08
CA LEU A 98 27.28 14.84 -5.12
C LEU A 98 26.83 16.20 -4.57
N GLU A 99 26.33 16.25 -3.33
CA GLU A 99 25.97 17.50 -2.63
C GLU A 99 27.19 18.40 -2.46
N THR A 100 28.29 17.85 -1.92
CA THR A 100 29.52 18.59 -1.63
C THR A 100 30.23 19.08 -2.89
N SER A 101 30.11 18.34 -4.00
CA SER A 101 30.67 18.75 -5.29
C SER A 101 29.79 19.73 -6.09
N GLY A 102 28.61 20.12 -5.56
CA GLY A 102 27.68 21.02 -6.24
C GLY A 102 27.01 20.41 -7.48
N LYS A 103 27.08 19.08 -7.66
CA LYS A 103 26.51 18.34 -8.81
C LYS A 103 25.16 17.66 -8.48
N LEU A 104 24.55 18.05 -7.36
CA LEU A 104 23.26 17.54 -6.90
C LEU A 104 22.13 18.44 -7.39
N ASN A 105 21.37 17.99 -8.39
CA ASN A 105 20.15 18.67 -8.80
C ASN A 105 19.02 18.46 -7.76
N LEU A 106 17.90 19.17 -7.90
CA LEU A 106 16.79 19.11 -6.93
C LEU A 106 16.14 17.71 -6.84
N ILE A 107 16.15 16.90 -7.91
CA ILE A 107 15.60 15.53 -7.90
C ILE A 107 16.47 14.64 -7.00
N ARG A 108 17.79 14.64 -7.25
CA ARG A 108 18.78 13.89 -6.46
C ARG A 108 18.81 14.36 -5.00
N LYS A 109 18.60 15.66 -4.75
CA LYS A 109 18.48 16.20 -3.40
C LYS A 109 17.25 15.67 -2.66
N SER A 110 16.10 15.59 -3.33
CA SER A 110 14.90 15.01 -2.73
C SER A 110 15.13 13.55 -2.31
N ARG A 111 15.88 12.78 -3.10
CA ARG A 111 16.28 11.41 -2.76
C ARG A 111 17.22 11.37 -1.54
N LEU A 112 18.22 12.24 -1.49
CA LEU A 112 19.13 12.37 -0.35
C LEU A 112 18.36 12.68 0.95
N ASP A 113 17.46 13.65 0.90
CA ASP A 113 16.65 14.05 2.07
C ASP A 113 15.70 12.94 2.53
N ALA A 114 15.10 12.20 1.58
CA ALA A 114 14.27 11.02 1.89
C ALA A 114 15.09 9.92 2.59
N LEU A 115 16.29 9.64 2.10
CA LEU A 115 17.18 8.63 2.68
C LEU A 115 17.70 9.04 4.07
N ARG A 116 18.04 10.32 4.27
CA ARG A 116 18.38 10.90 5.58
C ARG A 116 17.23 10.74 6.57
N PHE A 117 16.00 11.02 6.14
CA PHE A 117 14.82 10.86 6.99
C PHE A 117 14.60 9.40 7.38
N GLN A 118 14.71 8.47 6.41
CA GLN A 118 14.53 7.04 6.63
C GLN A 118 15.56 6.45 7.60
N LEU A 119 16.82 6.88 7.49
CA LEU A 119 17.91 6.44 8.38
C LEU A 119 17.89 7.16 9.74
N GLY A 120 17.36 8.38 9.81
CA GLY A 120 17.30 9.21 11.01
C GLY A 120 16.19 8.85 12.01
N GLY A 121 15.26 7.94 11.65
CA GLY A 121 14.32 7.33 12.58
C GLY A 121 13.43 8.31 13.36
N SER A 122 12.70 9.19 12.67
CA SER A 122 11.77 10.11 13.35
C SER A 122 10.37 9.52 13.48
N ASN A 123 10.06 8.95 14.66
CA ASN A 123 8.68 8.64 15.08
C ASN A 123 8.01 9.91 15.61
N ARG A 124 7.49 10.77 14.72
CA ARG A 124 6.55 11.82 15.14
C ARG A 124 5.11 11.34 14.93
N LYS A 125 4.30 11.49 15.97
CA LYS A 125 2.84 11.39 15.87
C LYS A 125 2.36 12.43 14.87
N ASP A 126 1.93 11.99 13.69
CA ASP A 126 1.36 12.88 12.70
C ASP A 126 0.02 13.42 13.22
N THR A 127 -0.01 14.72 13.51
CA THR A 127 -1.26 15.43 13.76
C THR A 127 -2.02 15.57 12.45
N LEU A 128 -3.34 15.38 12.49
CA LEU A 128 -4.20 15.62 11.33
C LEU A 128 -4.36 17.13 11.11
N GLU A 129 -4.18 17.58 9.87
CA GLU A 129 -4.45 18.94 9.44
C GLU A 129 -5.49 18.95 8.32
N TYR A 130 -6.27 20.02 8.24
CA TYR A 130 -7.22 20.20 7.14
C TYR A 130 -6.47 20.18 5.81
N TYR A 131 -6.92 19.30 4.91
CA TYR A 131 -6.36 19.19 3.56
C TYR A 131 -7.23 19.95 2.56
N LYS A 132 -8.47 19.49 2.38
CA LYS A 132 -9.45 20.13 1.49
C LYS A 132 -10.86 19.65 1.83
N SER A 133 -11.84 20.30 1.21
CA SER A 133 -13.21 19.81 1.15
C SER A 133 -13.60 19.51 -0.30
N ILE A 134 -14.47 18.52 -0.48
CA ILE A 134 -15.16 18.26 -1.74
C ILE A 134 -16.63 18.61 -1.53
N ASN A 135 -17.11 19.63 -2.23
CA ASN A 135 -18.52 19.99 -2.24
C ASN A 135 -19.25 19.17 -3.29
N GLY A 136 -20.25 18.41 -2.87
CA GLY A 136 -20.99 17.50 -3.75
C GLY A 136 -21.80 18.22 -4.82
N ASP A 137 -22.29 19.44 -4.58
CA ASP A 137 -23.07 20.19 -5.57
C ASP A 137 -22.25 20.60 -6.81
N ASP A 138 -20.94 20.78 -6.64
CA ASP A 138 -20.02 21.27 -7.67
C ASP A 138 -19.67 20.18 -8.72
N LEU A 139 -20.00 18.91 -8.44
CA LEU A 139 -19.48 17.76 -9.20
C LEU A 139 -20.33 17.31 -10.40
N ARG A 140 -21.30 18.12 -10.86
CA ARG A 140 -22.14 17.85 -12.05
C ARG A 140 -22.70 16.41 -12.07
N ARG A 141 -22.23 15.55 -12.99
CA ARG A 141 -22.67 14.15 -13.13
C ARG A 141 -22.26 13.25 -11.95
N PHE A 142 -21.30 13.68 -11.14
CA PHE A 142 -20.86 13.03 -9.91
C PHE A 142 -21.41 13.75 -8.67
N ARG A 143 -22.49 14.54 -8.82
CA ARG A 143 -23.12 15.23 -7.70
C ARG A 143 -23.52 14.23 -6.63
N PHE A 144 -23.28 14.62 -5.39
CA PHE A 144 -23.75 13.91 -4.21
C PHE A 144 -24.32 14.89 -3.19
N ARG A 145 -25.39 14.51 -2.50
CA ARG A 145 -26.00 15.34 -1.44
C ARG A 145 -26.34 14.50 -0.23
N ASN A 146 -26.22 15.13 0.93
CA ASN A 146 -26.36 14.47 2.23
C ASN A 146 -25.47 13.22 2.31
N PRO A 147 -24.14 13.39 2.18
CA PRO A 147 -23.22 12.27 2.27
C PRO A 147 -23.33 11.61 3.64
N THR A 148 -23.55 10.31 3.65
CA THR A 148 -23.85 9.54 4.87
C THR A 148 -22.65 8.78 5.37
N ASP A 149 -21.91 8.11 4.49
CA ASP A 149 -20.80 7.29 4.93
C ASP A 149 -19.71 7.20 3.86
N VAL A 150 -18.52 6.83 4.32
CA VAL A 150 -17.31 6.74 3.52
C VAL A 150 -16.63 5.40 3.74
N ALA A 151 -16.15 4.79 2.66
CA ALA A 151 -15.28 3.62 2.74
C ALA A 151 -14.14 3.75 1.74
N VAL A 152 -13.00 3.16 2.08
CA VAL A 152 -11.82 3.14 1.21
C VAL A 152 -11.45 1.69 0.94
N ASP A 153 -11.27 1.35 -0.34
CA ASP A 153 -10.84 0.00 -0.71
C ASP A 153 -9.34 -0.22 -0.51
N GLU A 154 -8.89 -1.47 -0.68
CA GLU A 154 -7.49 -1.85 -0.51
C GLU A 154 -6.53 -1.20 -1.52
N GLU A 155 -7.09 -0.59 -2.56
CA GLU A 155 -6.42 0.07 -3.66
C GLU A 155 -6.33 1.58 -3.45
N GLY A 156 -7.04 2.12 -2.46
CA GLY A 156 -7.01 3.55 -2.09
C GLY A 156 -8.11 4.37 -2.76
N TYR A 157 -9.08 3.75 -3.45
CA TYR A 157 -10.26 4.49 -3.92
C TYR A 157 -11.23 4.72 -2.77
N LEU A 158 -11.73 5.95 -2.69
CA LEU A 158 -12.74 6.37 -1.72
C LEU A 158 -14.13 6.23 -2.35
N TYR A 159 -15.09 5.73 -1.58
CA TYR A 159 -16.49 5.63 -1.95
C TYR A 159 -17.30 6.47 -0.96
N VAL A 160 -18.16 7.34 -1.48
CA VAL A 160 -19.05 8.21 -0.69
C VAL A 160 -20.49 7.80 -0.98
N ALA A 161 -21.18 7.28 0.03
CA ALA A 161 -22.62 7.03 -0.03
C ALA A 161 -23.39 8.33 0.27
N SER A 162 -24.51 8.56 -0.42
CA SER A 162 -25.24 9.83 -0.30
C SER A 162 -26.75 9.65 -0.35
N PHE A 163 -27.42 10.20 0.66
CA PHE A 163 -28.81 9.91 0.96
C PHE A 163 -29.76 10.54 -0.05
N GLU A 164 -29.70 11.87 -0.24
CA GLU A 164 -30.67 12.61 -1.08
C GLU A 164 -30.49 12.25 -2.57
N THR A 165 -29.24 12.17 -3.04
CA THR A 165 -28.96 11.81 -4.43
C THR A 165 -29.10 10.31 -4.73
N ALA A 166 -29.27 9.49 -3.68
CA ALA A 166 -29.42 8.05 -3.72
C ALA A 166 -28.35 7.37 -4.59
N ASN A 167 -27.08 7.69 -4.32
CA ASN A 167 -25.95 7.23 -5.12
C ASN A 167 -24.71 6.95 -4.28
N ILE A 168 -23.74 6.30 -4.95
CA ILE A 168 -22.37 6.15 -4.48
C ILE A 168 -21.46 6.80 -5.50
N VAL A 169 -20.59 7.69 -5.03
CA VAL A 169 -19.56 8.31 -5.86
C VAL A 169 -18.19 7.75 -5.47
N LYS A 170 -17.48 7.24 -6.46
CA LYS A 170 -16.11 6.74 -6.33
C LYS A 170 -15.12 7.84 -6.67
N PHE A 171 -14.12 8.04 -5.83
CA PHE A 171 -13.04 9.01 -6.00
C PHE A 171 -11.70 8.29 -6.03
N ASP A 172 -10.77 8.83 -6.83
CA ASP A 172 -9.37 8.47 -6.73
C ASP A 172 -8.73 9.05 -5.46
N ALA A 173 -7.48 8.68 -5.18
CA ALA A 173 -6.81 9.14 -3.98
C ALA A 173 -6.53 10.65 -3.97
N ASN A 174 -6.54 11.33 -5.13
CA ASN A 174 -6.44 12.78 -5.24
C ASN A 174 -7.80 13.47 -5.05
N GLY A 175 -8.88 12.71 -4.84
CA GLY A 175 -10.23 13.22 -4.67
C GLY A 175 -10.87 13.68 -5.97
N ASN A 176 -10.40 13.21 -7.14
CA ASN A 176 -11.15 13.39 -8.38
C ASN A 176 -12.21 12.30 -8.49
N PRO A 177 -13.45 12.63 -8.92
CA PRO A 177 -14.47 11.63 -9.10
C PRO A 177 -14.16 10.74 -10.32
N VAL A 178 -14.28 9.44 -10.13
CA VAL A 178 -13.98 8.39 -11.12
C VAL A 178 -15.28 7.77 -11.63
N ASP A 179 -16.22 7.46 -10.73
CA ASP A 179 -17.46 6.76 -11.05
C ASP A 179 -18.64 7.25 -10.19
N ASN A 180 -19.85 7.06 -10.68
CA ASN A 180 -21.10 7.36 -9.97
C ASN A 180 -22.18 6.34 -10.33
N PHE A 181 -22.69 5.63 -9.33
CA PHE A 181 -23.68 4.58 -9.54
C PHE A 181 -24.79 4.63 -8.49
N LYS A 182 -26.00 4.19 -8.90
CA LYS A 182 -27.22 4.20 -8.08
C LYS A 182 -27.85 2.83 -7.89
N GLY A 183 -27.52 1.85 -8.74
CA GLY A 183 -28.34 0.66 -8.92
C GLY A 183 -28.32 0.16 -10.36
N SER A 184 -29.24 -0.76 -10.65
CA SER A 184 -29.58 -1.20 -12.01
C SER A 184 -31.09 -1.03 -12.25
N LEU A 185 -31.56 -1.08 -13.50
CA LEU A 185 -32.97 -0.91 -13.90
C LEU A 185 -33.98 -1.51 -12.89
N GLY A 186 -34.77 -0.65 -12.23
CA GLY A 186 -35.79 -1.04 -11.24
C GLY A 186 -35.24 -1.49 -9.87
N ARG A 187 -33.94 -1.34 -9.62
CA ARG A 187 -33.21 -1.77 -8.42
C ARG A 187 -32.25 -0.68 -7.94
N ASN A 188 -32.77 0.54 -7.83
CA ASN A 188 -32.00 1.71 -7.39
C ASN A 188 -32.02 1.83 -5.88
N LEU A 189 -30.90 2.32 -5.34
CA LEU A 189 -30.82 2.85 -3.99
C LEU A 189 -31.88 3.93 -3.80
N GLN A 190 -32.43 4.02 -2.59
CA GLN A 190 -33.46 5.01 -2.23
C GLN A 190 -32.96 6.04 -1.21
N GLY A 191 -32.08 5.61 -0.30
CA GLY A 191 -31.48 6.43 0.75
C GLY A 191 -30.35 5.67 1.44
N PRO A 192 -29.18 5.52 0.80
CA PRO A 192 -28.06 4.77 1.37
C PRO A 192 -27.47 5.50 2.59
N THR A 193 -27.24 4.78 3.69
CA THR A 193 -26.75 5.37 4.95
C THR A 193 -25.43 4.81 5.45
N ALA A 194 -25.03 3.61 5.02
CA ALA A 194 -23.76 3.02 5.41
C ALA A 194 -23.18 2.20 4.27
N ILE A 195 -21.84 2.15 4.20
CA ILE A 195 -21.10 1.48 3.13
C ILE A 195 -19.94 0.66 3.72
N ALA A 196 -19.78 -0.58 3.25
CA ALA A 196 -18.66 -1.45 3.59
C ALA A 196 -18.02 -2.01 2.33
N VAL A 197 -16.69 -1.91 2.22
CA VAL A 197 -15.95 -2.37 1.05
C VAL A 197 -14.89 -3.38 1.46
N ARG A 198 -14.81 -4.50 0.73
CA ARG A 198 -13.74 -5.49 0.86
C ARG A 198 -13.54 -6.26 -0.43
N GLY A 199 -12.28 -6.43 -0.83
CA GLY A 199 -11.95 -7.08 -2.09
C GLY A 199 -12.64 -6.36 -3.26
N LYS A 200 -13.48 -7.09 -4.00
CA LYS A 200 -14.23 -6.55 -5.15
C LYS A 200 -15.68 -6.16 -4.83
N SER A 201 -16.09 -6.24 -3.57
CA SER A 201 -17.49 -6.03 -3.19
C SER A 201 -17.70 -4.79 -2.34
N ILE A 202 -18.81 -4.11 -2.61
CA ILE A 202 -19.31 -2.93 -1.93
C ILE A 202 -20.71 -3.28 -1.42
N PHE A 203 -20.87 -3.37 -0.11
CA PHE A 203 -22.17 -3.54 0.52
C PHE A 203 -22.71 -2.21 1.03
N VAL A 204 -24.00 -2.00 0.84
CA VAL A 204 -24.66 -0.72 1.13
C VAL A 204 -25.94 -0.98 1.90
N ALA A 205 -26.06 -0.36 3.07
CA ALA A 205 -27.32 -0.30 3.80
C ALA A 205 -28.21 0.80 3.20
N ASP A 206 -29.27 0.41 2.50
CA ASP A 206 -30.25 1.30 1.90
C ASP A 206 -31.38 1.55 2.89
N TYR A 207 -31.27 2.63 3.65
CA TYR A 207 -32.15 2.93 4.79
C TYR A 207 -33.60 3.12 4.37
N ALA A 208 -33.83 3.89 3.30
CA ALA A 208 -35.19 4.15 2.82
C ALA A 208 -35.80 2.93 2.12
N GLY A 209 -34.97 2.04 1.58
CA GLY A 209 -35.40 0.82 0.89
C GLY A 209 -35.54 -0.40 1.80
N ASP A 210 -35.21 -0.32 3.09
CA ASP A 210 -35.17 -1.46 4.04
C ASP A 210 -34.38 -2.67 3.51
N MET A 211 -33.31 -2.40 2.76
CA MET A 211 -32.55 -3.42 2.01
C MET A 211 -31.05 -3.23 2.13
N ILE A 212 -30.32 -4.31 1.88
CA ILE A 212 -28.88 -4.29 1.66
C ILE A 212 -28.60 -4.58 0.18
N TYR A 213 -27.75 -3.77 -0.44
CA TYR A 213 -27.27 -3.96 -1.81
C TYR A 213 -25.81 -4.40 -1.84
N GLU A 214 -25.44 -5.26 -2.78
CA GLU A 214 -24.05 -5.56 -3.14
C GLU A 214 -23.76 -5.05 -4.57
N PHE A 215 -22.68 -4.29 -4.70
CA PHE A 215 -22.10 -3.86 -5.97
C PHE A 215 -20.66 -4.38 -6.10
N ASP A 216 -20.16 -4.49 -7.32
CA ASP A 216 -18.74 -4.63 -7.57
C ASP A 216 -18.01 -3.27 -7.53
N THR A 217 -16.68 -3.27 -7.49
CA THR A 217 -15.87 -2.03 -7.47
C THR A 217 -15.88 -1.22 -8.78
N ARG A 218 -16.62 -1.68 -9.80
CA ARG A 218 -16.93 -0.96 -11.05
C ARG A 218 -18.37 -0.44 -11.06
N GLY A 219 -19.07 -0.48 -9.91
CA GLY A 219 -20.46 -0.03 -9.78
C GLY A 219 -21.49 -1.01 -10.35
N GLY A 220 -21.08 -2.20 -10.79
CA GLY A 220 -21.98 -3.22 -11.31
C GLY A 220 -22.81 -3.83 -10.19
N TYR A 221 -24.13 -3.92 -10.37
CA TYR A 221 -25.03 -4.60 -9.43
C TYR A 221 -24.69 -6.10 -9.34
N VAL A 222 -24.58 -6.63 -8.13
CA VAL A 222 -24.30 -8.05 -7.86
C VAL A 222 -25.50 -8.73 -7.21
N ASN A 223 -25.98 -8.21 -6.08
CA ASN A 223 -27.06 -8.82 -5.32
C ASN A 223 -27.83 -7.77 -4.49
N ARG A 224 -29.00 -8.15 -3.97
CA ARG A 224 -29.68 -7.43 -2.87
C ARG A 224 -30.47 -8.41 -2.01
N PHE A 225 -30.67 -8.07 -0.75
CA PHE A 225 -31.49 -8.85 0.17
C PHE A 225 -32.08 -7.96 1.27
N GLY A 226 -33.05 -8.51 2.00
CA GLY A 226 -33.85 -7.79 2.97
C GLY A 226 -35.20 -7.36 2.42
N ASN A 227 -36.14 -7.14 3.34
CA ASN A 227 -37.45 -6.54 3.10
C ASN A 227 -37.84 -5.76 4.36
N THR A 228 -38.83 -4.86 4.25
CA THR A 228 -39.43 -4.21 5.41
C THR A 228 -39.99 -5.25 6.40
N GLY A 229 -39.62 -5.14 7.67
CA GLY A 229 -40.25 -5.90 8.75
C GLY A 229 -39.33 -6.24 9.92
N LYS A 230 -39.85 -7.04 10.84
CA LYS A 230 -39.18 -7.46 12.09
C LYS A 230 -38.64 -8.89 12.07
N GLN A 231 -38.99 -9.65 11.03
CA GLN A 231 -38.58 -11.04 10.91
C GLN A 231 -37.06 -11.17 10.69
N PRO A 232 -36.44 -12.32 11.00
CA PRO A 232 -35.04 -12.56 10.70
C PRO A 232 -34.74 -12.33 9.21
N GLY A 233 -33.69 -11.57 8.90
CA GLY A 233 -33.31 -11.21 7.53
C GLY A 233 -34.12 -10.06 6.91
N ASN A 234 -35.20 -9.60 7.55
CA ASN A 234 -35.90 -8.36 7.21
C ASN A 234 -35.36 -7.20 8.06
N PHE A 235 -35.46 -5.98 7.55
CA PHE A 235 -34.93 -4.77 8.17
C PHE A 235 -36.00 -3.68 8.29
N HIS A 236 -35.74 -2.72 9.15
CA HIS A 236 -36.45 -1.46 9.22
C HIS A 236 -35.44 -0.33 9.47
N GLY A 237 -35.14 0.44 8.43
CA GLY A 237 -34.12 1.49 8.43
C GLY A 237 -32.73 0.96 8.75
N PRO A 238 -32.14 0.03 7.97
CA PRO A 238 -30.78 -0.43 8.19
C PRO A 238 -29.81 0.77 8.07
N SER A 239 -29.00 1.01 9.10
CA SER A 239 -28.27 2.28 9.26
C SER A 239 -26.76 2.16 9.42
N GLY A 240 -26.27 0.94 9.61
CA GLY A 240 -24.85 0.65 9.82
C GLY A 240 -24.54 -0.73 9.25
N ILE A 241 -23.36 -0.88 8.64
CA ILE A 241 -22.94 -2.15 8.04
C ILE A 241 -21.44 -2.39 8.24
N PHE A 242 -21.07 -3.64 8.50
CA PHE A 242 -19.68 -4.08 8.54
C PHE A 242 -19.52 -5.45 7.90
N LEU A 243 -18.48 -5.62 7.08
CA LEU A 243 -18.13 -6.87 6.42
C LEU A 243 -16.88 -7.50 7.05
N THR A 244 -17.00 -8.72 7.59
CA THR A 244 -15.88 -9.47 8.17
C THR A 244 -15.01 -10.15 7.10
N ARG A 245 -13.86 -10.73 7.48
CA ARG A 245 -12.91 -11.31 6.49
C ARG A 245 -13.43 -12.64 5.97
N GLU A 246 -14.22 -13.29 6.80
CA GLU A 246 -14.93 -14.54 6.57
C GLU A 246 -16.17 -14.34 5.70
N GLY A 247 -16.55 -13.09 5.39
CA GLY A 247 -17.68 -12.76 4.52
C GLY A 247 -19.02 -12.58 5.24
N TYR A 248 -19.04 -12.51 6.57
CA TYR A 248 -20.25 -12.19 7.33
C TYR A 248 -20.53 -10.70 7.35
N LEU A 249 -21.81 -10.34 7.32
CA LEU A 249 -22.26 -8.96 7.44
C LEU A 249 -22.92 -8.75 8.79
N PHE A 250 -22.58 -7.66 9.45
CA PHE A 250 -23.28 -7.16 10.63
C PHE A 250 -24.00 -5.90 10.23
N VAL A 251 -25.31 -5.87 10.44
CA VAL A 251 -26.19 -4.79 10.02
C VAL A 251 -26.90 -4.24 11.26
N SER A 252 -26.77 -2.94 11.51
CA SER A 252 -27.61 -2.25 12.49
C SER A 252 -28.99 -2.03 11.88
N ASP A 253 -29.98 -2.71 12.44
CA ASP A 253 -31.38 -2.64 12.06
C ASP A 253 -32.06 -1.60 12.96
N MET A 254 -31.85 -0.31 12.63
CA MET A 254 -32.06 0.82 13.53
C MET A 254 -33.49 0.89 14.07
N GLY A 255 -34.48 0.72 13.20
CA GLY A 255 -35.90 0.82 13.53
C GLY A 255 -36.42 -0.36 14.36
N ASN A 256 -35.66 -1.46 14.39
CA ASN A 256 -35.98 -2.65 15.17
C ASN A 256 -35.10 -2.82 16.43
N ASP A 257 -34.27 -1.83 16.75
CA ASP A 257 -33.44 -1.79 17.96
C ASP A 257 -32.54 -3.03 18.14
N ARG A 258 -31.95 -3.51 17.05
CA ARG A 258 -31.10 -4.71 17.03
C ARG A 258 -29.95 -4.61 16.03
N ILE A 259 -29.00 -5.52 16.17
CA ILE A 259 -28.03 -5.85 15.13
C ILE A 259 -28.37 -7.24 14.59
N GLN A 260 -28.26 -7.42 13.28
CA GLN A 260 -28.34 -8.73 12.64
C GLN A 260 -27.00 -9.12 12.04
N LYS A 261 -26.51 -10.30 12.39
CA LYS A 261 -25.43 -10.98 11.68
C LYS A 261 -26.07 -11.83 10.58
N VAL A 262 -25.65 -11.63 9.35
CA VAL A 262 -26.14 -12.35 8.18
C VAL A 262 -24.97 -12.90 7.36
N ALA A 263 -25.21 -14.00 6.65
CA ALA A 263 -24.31 -14.50 5.64
C ALA A 263 -24.27 -13.53 4.45
N ARG A 264 -23.28 -13.72 3.57
CA ARG A 264 -23.08 -12.84 2.41
C ARG A 264 -24.27 -12.78 1.45
N ASP A 265 -25.02 -13.87 1.35
CA ASP A 265 -26.23 -13.97 0.53
C ASP A 265 -27.48 -13.32 1.17
N GLY A 266 -27.37 -12.86 2.42
CA GLY A 266 -28.45 -12.28 3.20
C GLY A 266 -29.12 -13.22 4.18
N SER A 267 -28.73 -14.50 4.21
CA SER A 267 -29.29 -15.48 5.14
C SER A 267 -29.02 -15.06 6.59
N PHE A 268 -30.08 -14.98 7.40
CA PHE A 268 -29.95 -14.62 8.81
C PHE A 268 -29.16 -15.68 9.60
N LEU A 269 -28.27 -15.22 10.48
CA LEU A 269 -27.47 -16.08 11.34
C LEU A 269 -27.70 -15.80 12.83
N GLN A 270 -27.78 -14.52 13.22
CA GLN A 270 -27.87 -14.15 14.63
C GLN A 270 -28.47 -12.76 14.85
N GLU A 271 -29.24 -12.60 15.92
CA GLU A 271 -29.71 -11.31 16.44
C GLU A 271 -28.88 -10.93 17.68
N ILE A 272 -28.45 -9.67 17.76
CA ILE A 272 -27.57 -9.14 18.82
C ILE A 272 -28.16 -7.85 19.39
N GLY A 273 -28.10 -7.72 20.71
CA GLY A 273 -28.36 -6.45 21.41
C GLY A 273 -29.83 -6.01 21.49
N LYS A 274 -30.80 -6.85 21.10
CA LYS A 274 -32.22 -6.56 21.26
C LYS A 274 -32.57 -6.36 22.74
N GLY A 275 -33.30 -5.29 23.04
CA GLY A 275 -33.62 -4.89 24.42
C GLY A 275 -32.48 -4.21 25.17
N ILE A 276 -31.28 -4.16 24.59
CA ILE A 276 -30.11 -3.42 25.12
C ILE A 276 -29.88 -2.14 24.30
N LEU A 277 -30.01 -2.24 22.97
CA LEU A 277 -29.80 -1.16 22.03
C LEU A 277 -31.09 -0.35 21.82
N ARG A 278 -30.92 0.92 21.44
CA ARG A 278 -31.99 1.81 21.00
C ARG A 278 -31.49 2.65 19.82
N GLN A 279 -32.10 2.45 18.65
CA GLN A 279 -31.69 3.06 17.39
C GLN A 279 -30.19 2.85 17.12
N PRO A 280 -29.68 1.60 17.11
CA PRO A 280 -28.27 1.35 16.81
C PRO A 280 -27.93 1.89 15.43
N ALA A 281 -26.82 2.61 15.32
CA ALA A 281 -26.39 3.30 14.12
C ALA A 281 -25.13 2.64 13.54
N GLY A 282 -24.04 3.38 13.35
CA GLY A 282 -22.78 2.84 12.85
C GLY A 282 -22.17 1.81 13.81
N LEU A 283 -21.55 0.78 13.24
CA LEU A 283 -20.86 -0.27 13.99
C LEU A 283 -19.49 -0.60 13.36
N LYS A 284 -18.56 -1.09 14.18
CA LYS A 284 -17.27 -1.65 13.75
C LYS A 284 -16.87 -2.82 14.61
N ILE A 285 -16.12 -3.75 14.02
CA ILE A 285 -15.58 -4.90 14.71
C ILE A 285 -14.05 -4.80 14.71
N ASN A 286 -13.43 -4.93 15.88
CA ASN A 286 -11.97 -4.89 15.99
C ASN A 286 -11.33 -6.25 15.68
N SER A 287 -10.00 -6.32 15.73
CA SER A 287 -9.25 -7.56 15.44
C SER A 287 -9.49 -8.69 16.45
N LYS A 288 -10.06 -8.41 17.62
CA LYS A 288 -10.46 -9.42 18.62
C LYS A 288 -11.88 -9.96 18.40
N GLY A 289 -12.62 -9.38 17.45
CA GLY A 289 -14.02 -9.71 17.21
C GLY A 289 -15.00 -8.94 18.10
N GLU A 290 -14.54 -7.96 18.88
CA GLU A 290 -15.43 -7.12 19.70
C GLU A 290 -16.21 -6.16 18.80
N ILE A 291 -17.53 -6.08 19.00
CA ILE A 291 -18.48 -5.32 18.19
C ILE A 291 -18.79 -4.00 18.91
N PHE A 292 -18.34 -2.88 18.35
CA PHE A 292 -18.59 -1.53 18.86
C PHE A 292 -19.76 -0.91 18.09
N VAL A 293 -20.73 -0.37 18.81
CA VAL A 293 -21.99 0.10 18.26
C VAL A 293 -22.28 1.51 18.76
N ALA A 294 -22.53 2.46 17.86
CA ALA A 294 -23.09 3.75 18.19
C ALA A 294 -24.58 3.56 18.55
N ASP A 295 -24.89 3.56 19.84
CA ASP A 295 -26.24 3.35 20.38
C ASP A 295 -26.95 4.70 20.49
N LYS A 296 -27.43 5.21 19.34
CA LYS A 296 -27.88 6.60 19.15
C LYS A 296 -28.93 7.03 20.17
N GLY A 297 -29.96 6.21 20.37
CA GLY A 297 -31.08 6.53 21.25
C GLY A 297 -30.68 6.58 22.73
N ASN A 298 -29.70 5.78 23.13
CA ASN A 298 -29.16 5.77 24.50
C ASN A 298 -27.95 6.69 24.69
N ARG A 299 -27.46 7.35 23.64
CA ARG A 299 -26.34 8.33 23.66
C ARG A 299 -25.04 7.75 24.22
N ARG A 300 -24.70 6.53 23.80
CA ARG A 300 -23.50 5.80 24.25
C ARG A 300 -22.90 4.99 23.12
N ILE A 301 -21.73 4.41 23.37
CA ILE A 301 -21.20 3.30 22.60
C ILE A 301 -21.41 2.03 23.42
N VAL A 302 -21.95 0.98 22.81
CA VAL A 302 -22.06 -0.36 23.42
C VAL A 302 -21.06 -1.30 22.76
N VAL A 303 -20.43 -2.16 23.56
CA VAL A 303 -19.47 -3.15 23.09
C VAL A 303 -19.99 -4.56 23.41
N PHE A 304 -20.00 -5.42 22.40
CA PHE A 304 -20.30 -6.85 22.52
C PHE A 304 -19.06 -7.70 22.18
N ASP A 305 -19.02 -8.95 22.62
CA ASP A 305 -18.04 -9.92 22.14
C ASP A 305 -18.41 -10.47 20.75
N LYS A 306 -17.60 -11.39 20.23
CA LYS A 306 -17.82 -12.02 18.91
C LYS A 306 -19.04 -12.95 18.89
N GLU A 307 -19.49 -13.42 20.06
CA GLU A 307 -20.70 -14.20 20.27
C GLU A 307 -21.95 -13.31 20.45
N GLY A 308 -21.81 -11.99 20.53
CA GLY A 308 -22.93 -11.06 20.70
C GLY A 308 -23.36 -10.83 22.15
N ASN A 309 -22.57 -11.26 23.14
CA ASN A 309 -22.84 -10.97 24.55
C ASN A 309 -22.40 -9.55 24.89
N TYR A 310 -23.18 -8.86 25.73
CA TYR A 310 -22.82 -7.52 26.21
C TYR A 310 -21.54 -7.55 27.04
N LEU A 311 -20.58 -6.69 26.71
CA LEU A 311 -19.33 -6.56 27.45
C LEU A 311 -19.32 -5.31 28.33
N LYS A 312 -19.53 -4.13 27.71
CA LYS A 312 -19.43 -2.83 28.38
C LYS A 312 -20.09 -1.72 27.57
N GLU A 313 -20.24 -0.58 28.22
CA GLU A 313 -20.59 0.69 27.58
C GLU A 313 -19.49 1.73 27.74
N ILE A 314 -19.46 2.68 26.82
CA ILE A 314 -18.56 3.83 26.83
C ILE A 314 -19.42 5.08 26.67
N THR A 315 -19.42 5.94 27.69
CA THR A 315 -20.30 7.10 27.80
C THR A 315 -19.51 8.40 27.88
N HIS A 316 -20.10 9.49 27.39
CA HIS A 316 -19.60 10.84 27.59
C HIS A 316 -20.79 11.81 27.69
N PRO A 317 -20.81 12.74 28.67
CA PRO A 317 -21.99 13.58 28.96
C PRO A 317 -22.38 14.51 27.80
N ALA A 318 -21.43 14.84 26.91
CA ALA A 318 -21.69 15.68 25.75
C ALA A 318 -22.27 14.92 24.54
N LEU A 319 -22.35 13.58 24.56
CA LEU A 319 -22.96 12.83 23.46
C LEU A 319 -24.45 13.14 23.36
N LYS A 320 -24.94 13.34 22.13
CA LYS A 320 -26.32 13.71 21.83
C LYS A 320 -26.96 12.73 20.86
N LYS A 321 -26.29 12.44 19.74
CA LYS A 321 -26.76 11.58 18.66
C LYS A 321 -25.57 10.85 18.01
N PRO A 322 -24.89 9.93 18.72
CA PRO A 322 -23.78 9.18 18.14
C PRO A 322 -24.28 8.39 16.93
N ARG A 323 -23.65 8.59 15.77
CA ARG A 323 -24.15 8.11 14.47
C ARG A 323 -23.22 7.16 13.77
N ASN A 324 -21.93 7.47 13.67
CA ASN A 324 -20.96 6.60 13.01
C ASN A 324 -19.69 6.54 13.85
N LEU A 325 -19.00 5.40 13.79
CA LEU A 325 -17.71 5.24 14.46
C LEU A 325 -16.73 4.47 13.59
N THR A 326 -15.45 4.77 13.77
CA THR A 326 -14.34 4.03 13.20
C THR A 326 -13.26 3.80 14.23
N ILE A 327 -12.56 2.67 14.12
CA ILE A 327 -11.51 2.26 15.05
C ILE A 327 -10.19 2.30 14.31
N ARG A 328 -9.23 3.04 14.85
CA ARG A 328 -7.86 3.10 14.34
C ARG A 328 -6.89 3.00 15.51
N GLU A 329 -5.96 2.05 15.41
CA GLU A 329 -5.01 1.74 16.49
C GLU A 329 -5.78 1.47 17.81
N ASN A 330 -5.53 2.26 18.84
CA ASN A 330 -6.20 2.18 20.14
C ASN A 330 -7.33 3.22 20.30
N LYS A 331 -7.73 3.93 19.25
CA LYS A 331 -8.70 5.04 19.31
C LYS A 331 -10.00 4.72 18.58
N ILE A 332 -11.09 5.17 19.17
CA ILE A 332 -12.43 5.17 18.58
C ILE A 332 -12.76 6.60 18.20
N TYR A 333 -12.97 6.83 16.91
CA TYR A 333 -13.42 8.11 16.37
C TYR A 333 -14.92 8.01 16.15
N LEU A 334 -15.68 8.94 16.72
CA LEU A 334 -17.13 8.92 16.75
C LEU A 334 -17.66 10.22 16.14
N ALA A 335 -18.53 10.11 15.15
CA ALA A 335 -19.34 11.21 14.65
C ALA A 335 -20.68 11.25 15.39
N ASP A 336 -20.98 12.40 15.99
CA ASP A 336 -22.25 12.72 16.62
C ASP A 336 -22.96 13.80 15.80
N GLU A 337 -24.20 13.52 15.37
CA GLU A 337 -24.97 14.39 14.48
C GLU A 337 -25.19 15.79 15.05
N ALA A 338 -25.18 15.95 16.38
CA ALA A 338 -25.51 17.21 17.05
C ALA A 338 -24.35 17.79 17.89
N ALA A 339 -23.30 17.01 18.13
CA ALA A 339 -22.17 17.42 18.97
C ALA A 339 -20.79 17.30 18.29
N GLY A 340 -20.74 16.96 16.99
CA GLY A 340 -19.51 16.95 16.22
C GLY A 340 -18.71 15.66 16.41
N LEU A 341 -17.39 15.76 16.43
CA LEU A 341 -16.50 14.60 16.47
C LEU A 341 -15.89 14.39 17.86
N PHE A 342 -15.94 13.15 18.32
CA PHE A 342 -15.33 12.70 19.56
C PHE A 342 -14.27 11.63 19.27
N ILE A 343 -13.21 11.61 20.07
CA ILE A 343 -12.16 10.61 19.99
C ILE A 343 -11.97 10.04 21.39
N TYR A 344 -12.19 8.74 21.54
CA TYR A 344 -11.96 8.00 22.76
C TYR A 344 -10.71 7.13 22.63
N ASP A 345 -9.73 7.31 23.51
CA ASP A 345 -8.54 6.46 23.57
C ASP A 345 -8.81 5.28 24.52
N SER A 346 -8.81 4.06 23.97
CA SER A 346 -9.18 2.85 24.73
C SER A 346 -8.17 2.40 25.77
N ILE A 347 -6.93 2.93 25.73
CA ILE A 347 -5.87 2.61 26.70
C ILE A 347 -5.94 3.59 27.87
N SER A 348 -5.86 4.88 27.59
CA SER A 348 -5.91 5.94 28.61
C SER A 348 -7.32 6.22 29.13
N LYS A 349 -8.35 5.75 28.41
CA LYS A 349 -9.78 6.01 28.67
C LYS A 349 -10.16 7.49 28.61
N ASN A 350 -9.34 8.32 27.96
CA ASN A 350 -9.57 9.75 27.82
C ASN A 350 -10.37 10.07 26.56
N TRP A 351 -11.21 11.11 26.67
CA TRP A 351 -11.92 11.71 25.55
C TRP A 351 -11.22 12.98 25.08
N SER A 352 -11.27 13.22 23.77
CA SER A 352 -10.93 14.51 23.17
C SER A 352 -11.95 14.83 22.07
N ASN A 353 -12.23 16.12 21.88
CA ASN A 353 -13.19 16.57 20.87
C ASN A 353 -12.47 17.24 19.70
N PHE A 354 -13.06 17.11 18.53
CA PHE A 354 -12.68 17.86 17.35
C PHE A 354 -13.85 18.78 16.99
N GLU A 355 -13.94 19.89 17.72
CA GLU A 355 -15.08 20.83 17.63
C GLU A 355 -14.98 21.74 16.42
N SER A 356 -13.77 22.18 16.10
CA SER A 356 -13.48 23.10 15.00
C SER A 356 -12.16 22.76 14.32
N PHE A 357 -12.01 23.22 13.09
CA PHE A 357 -10.77 23.14 12.33
C PHE A 357 -10.53 24.42 11.56
N ARG A 358 -9.29 24.65 11.14
CA ARG A 358 -8.94 25.79 10.29
C ARG A 358 -8.89 25.35 8.85
N ASP A 359 -9.60 26.06 7.98
CA ASP A 359 -9.52 25.82 6.53
C ASP A 359 -8.21 26.35 5.94
N SER A 360 -8.00 26.16 4.63
CA SER A 360 -6.78 26.60 3.93
C SER A 360 -6.60 28.13 3.91
N LYS A 361 -7.65 28.89 4.24
CA LYS A 361 -7.62 30.35 4.40
C LYS A 361 -7.51 30.75 5.89
N ASN A 362 -7.17 29.80 6.76
CA ASN A 362 -7.02 29.96 8.20
C ASN A 362 -8.32 30.33 8.95
N ASN A 363 -9.49 30.21 8.31
CA ASN A 363 -10.77 30.48 8.97
C ASN A 363 -11.17 29.30 9.85
N VAL A 364 -11.69 29.58 11.03
CA VAL A 364 -12.27 28.55 11.90
C VAL A 364 -13.58 28.08 11.30
N ARG A 365 -13.72 26.76 11.16
CA ARG A 365 -14.88 26.04 10.63
C ARG A 365 -15.32 24.99 11.63
N ASN A 366 -16.61 24.76 11.69
CA ASN A 366 -17.23 23.66 12.44
C ASN A 366 -18.05 22.82 11.45
N PHE A 367 -18.26 21.54 11.73
CA PHE A 367 -19.23 20.74 10.97
C PHE A 367 -20.65 21.26 11.23
N ASP A 368 -21.54 21.18 10.23
CA ASP A 368 -22.97 21.43 10.47
C ASP A 368 -23.63 20.18 11.06
N GLN A 369 -23.38 19.02 10.43
CA GLN A 369 -23.81 17.73 10.91
C GLN A 369 -22.78 16.67 10.48
N ALA A 370 -21.82 16.39 11.36
CA ALA A 370 -20.88 15.29 11.15
C ALA A 370 -21.64 13.96 11.22
N PHE A 371 -21.61 13.19 10.13
CA PHE A 371 -22.48 12.02 9.99
C PHE A 371 -21.71 10.71 9.84
N GLY A 372 -20.73 10.68 8.95
CA GLY A 372 -19.87 9.53 8.64
C GLY A 372 -18.41 9.87 8.82
N ILE A 373 -17.62 8.87 9.22
CA ILE A 373 -16.18 9.03 9.45
C ILE A 373 -15.43 7.77 8.99
N GLY A 374 -14.35 7.98 8.24
CA GLY A 374 -13.51 6.89 7.73
C GLY A 374 -12.06 7.32 7.59
N PHE A 375 -11.19 6.34 7.45
CA PHE A 375 -9.77 6.54 7.21
C PHE A 375 -9.33 5.71 6.01
N ASP A 376 -8.30 6.17 5.33
CA ASP A 376 -7.53 5.31 4.43
C ASP A 376 -6.25 4.78 5.09
N TYR A 377 -5.46 4.08 4.26
CA TYR A 377 -4.20 3.47 4.64
C TYR A 377 -3.10 4.50 4.96
N THR A 378 -3.18 5.76 4.47
CA THR A 378 -2.19 6.80 4.81
C THR A 378 -2.50 7.46 6.14
N GLY A 379 -3.71 7.26 6.68
CA GLY A 379 -4.16 7.98 7.87
C GLY A 379 -4.90 9.27 7.56
N THR A 380 -5.21 9.53 6.30
CA THR A 380 -6.14 10.60 5.96
C THR A 380 -7.54 10.24 6.46
N MET A 381 -8.14 11.17 7.20
CA MET A 381 -9.49 11.10 7.74
C MET A 381 -10.47 11.78 6.80
N PHE A 382 -11.60 11.14 6.58
CA PHE A 382 -12.71 11.60 5.75
C PHE A 382 -13.94 11.77 6.65
N VAL A 383 -14.56 12.95 6.63
CA VAL A 383 -15.74 13.26 7.44
C VAL A 383 -16.84 13.78 6.54
N THR A 384 -18.02 13.17 6.58
CA THR A 384 -19.17 13.65 5.82
C THR A 384 -19.95 14.67 6.63
N ASP A 385 -20.06 15.89 6.08
CA ASP A 385 -20.88 16.98 6.64
C ASP A 385 -22.22 16.99 5.90
N PHE A 386 -23.21 16.32 6.51
CA PHE A 386 -24.44 15.87 5.87
C PHE A 386 -25.25 17.04 5.28
N ASN A 387 -25.58 18.04 6.09
CA ASN A 387 -26.38 19.19 5.65
C ASN A 387 -25.65 20.14 4.71
N ARG A 388 -24.31 20.10 4.68
CA ARG A 388 -23.52 20.91 3.74
C ARG A 388 -23.21 20.21 2.43
N HIS A 389 -23.71 18.98 2.25
CA HIS A 389 -23.44 18.16 1.07
C HIS A 389 -21.94 18.02 0.80
N ARG A 390 -21.12 17.99 1.87
CA ARG A 390 -19.68 18.17 1.78
C ARG A 390 -18.94 17.00 2.39
N LEU A 391 -17.81 16.65 1.79
CA LEU A 391 -16.82 15.77 2.38
C LEU A 391 -15.61 16.59 2.81
N ASP A 392 -15.30 16.59 4.10
CA ASP A 392 -14.12 17.24 4.67
C ASP A 392 -12.99 16.23 4.85
N ILE A 393 -11.78 16.59 4.42
CA ILE A 393 -10.62 15.71 4.36
C ILE A 393 -9.49 16.28 5.21
N PHE A 394 -8.96 15.46 6.12
CA PHE A 394 -7.86 15.81 7.01
C PHE A 394 -6.71 14.83 6.79
N SER A 395 -5.52 15.33 6.50
CA SER A 395 -4.35 14.49 6.22
C SER A 395 -3.28 14.67 7.30
N PRO A 396 -2.48 13.62 7.56
CA PRO A 396 -1.24 13.73 8.34
C PRO A 396 -0.39 14.94 7.90
N LYS A 397 0.00 15.80 8.84
CA LYS A 397 0.88 16.95 8.57
C LYS A 397 2.16 16.54 7.83
N GLY A 398 2.78 15.43 8.26
CA GLY A 398 3.98 14.91 7.62
C GLY A 398 3.77 14.63 6.14
N GLN A 399 2.64 14.03 5.77
CA GLN A 399 2.29 13.73 4.39
C GLN A 399 2.16 15.02 3.56
N LEU A 400 1.41 16.02 4.03
CA LEU A 400 1.22 17.30 3.31
C LEU A 400 2.51 18.10 3.13
N ALA A 401 3.48 17.92 4.04
CA ALA A 401 4.75 18.63 4.03
C ALA A 401 5.91 17.83 3.41
N SER A 402 5.67 16.65 2.83
CA SER A 402 6.69 15.87 2.12
C SER A 402 6.45 15.76 0.63
N ASN A 403 7.57 15.65 -0.08
CA ASN A 403 7.60 15.08 -1.42
C ASN A 403 7.35 13.57 -1.36
N LEU A 404 6.79 13.03 -2.44
CA LEU A 404 6.75 11.59 -2.64
C LEU A 404 8.14 11.08 -2.96
N ASP A 405 8.51 9.96 -2.35
CA ASP A 405 9.67 9.19 -2.77
C ASP A 405 9.30 8.38 -4.01
N LEU A 406 9.64 8.92 -5.19
CA LEU A 406 9.50 8.22 -6.46
C LEU A 406 10.83 7.56 -6.82
N LEU A 407 10.72 6.31 -7.27
CA LEU A 407 11.84 5.49 -7.68
C LEU A 407 11.49 4.81 -8.99
N VAL A 408 12.33 4.96 -10.02
CA VAL A 408 12.27 4.10 -11.20
C VAL A 408 13.19 2.92 -10.96
N GLU A 409 12.64 1.73 -10.72
CA GLU A 409 13.44 0.52 -10.49
C GLU A 409 14.18 0.07 -11.75
N ARG A 410 13.55 0.27 -12.91
CA ARG A 410 14.11 -0.12 -14.21
C ARG A 410 13.40 0.55 -15.38
N VAL A 411 14.13 0.59 -16.47
CA VAL A 411 13.66 0.91 -17.81
C VAL A 411 13.68 -0.35 -18.67
N ILE A 412 12.53 -0.68 -19.25
CA ILE A 412 12.36 -1.76 -20.23
C ILE A 412 12.26 -1.12 -21.61
N SER A 413 13.28 -1.36 -22.43
CA SER A 413 13.42 -0.79 -23.77
C SER A 413 13.59 -1.86 -24.87
N SER A 414 13.27 -3.12 -24.58
CA SER A 414 13.37 -4.24 -25.54
C SER A 414 12.41 -4.09 -26.72
N ASP A 415 11.28 -3.43 -26.50
CA ASP A 415 10.22 -3.23 -27.51
C ASP A 415 10.29 -1.83 -28.13
N TYR A 416 11.49 -1.25 -28.18
CA TYR A 416 11.73 0.10 -28.72
C TYR A 416 11.04 0.29 -30.09
N PRO A 417 10.35 1.43 -30.32
CA PRO A 417 10.35 2.65 -29.52
C PRO A 417 9.41 2.66 -28.30
N ASP A 418 8.72 1.56 -28.00
CA ASP A 418 7.85 1.50 -26.82
C ASP A 418 8.68 1.23 -25.56
N ILE A 419 8.65 2.19 -24.63
CA ILE A 419 9.42 2.15 -23.39
C ILE A 419 8.47 1.95 -22.22
N SER A 420 8.84 1.07 -21.29
CA SER A 420 8.11 0.89 -20.04
C SER A 420 9.00 1.12 -18.82
N LEU A 421 8.49 1.88 -17.85
CA LEU A 421 9.15 2.21 -16.60
C LEU A 421 8.43 1.48 -15.46
N VAL A 422 9.18 0.77 -14.62
CA VAL A 422 8.64 0.21 -13.37
C VAL A 422 8.92 1.20 -12.25
N VAL A 423 7.87 1.80 -11.73
CA VAL A 423 7.94 2.93 -10.79
C VAL A 423 7.34 2.55 -9.45
N GLN A 424 8.06 2.82 -8.37
CA GLN A 424 7.53 2.83 -7.01
C GLN A 424 7.23 4.26 -6.56
N ALA A 425 6.13 4.42 -5.82
CA ALA A 425 5.81 5.65 -5.12
C ALA A 425 5.61 5.34 -3.64
N ARG A 426 6.37 6.00 -2.78
CA ARG A 426 6.30 5.84 -1.33
C ARG A 426 6.07 7.18 -0.65
N ASP A 427 5.37 7.15 0.48
CA ASP A 427 5.32 8.30 1.36
C ASP A 427 6.62 8.41 2.17
N ARG A 428 6.76 9.47 2.98
CA ARG A 428 7.96 9.69 3.80
C ARG A 428 8.23 8.59 4.84
N HIS A 429 7.22 7.79 5.17
CA HIS A 429 7.35 6.66 6.10
C HIS A 429 7.73 5.36 5.37
N GLY A 430 7.93 5.42 4.05
CA GLY A 430 8.28 4.29 3.20
C GLY A 430 7.07 3.42 2.80
N ALA A 431 5.84 3.83 3.14
CA ALA A 431 4.64 3.07 2.79
C ALA A 431 4.26 3.33 1.32
N ALA A 432 3.88 2.27 0.61
CA ALA A 432 3.49 2.37 -0.79
C ALA A 432 2.23 3.25 -0.97
N VAL A 433 2.32 4.20 -1.89
CA VAL A 433 1.22 5.09 -2.28
C VAL A 433 0.42 4.44 -3.41
N LYS A 434 -0.90 4.32 -3.20
CA LYS A 434 -1.83 3.57 -4.04
C LYS A 434 -2.81 4.51 -4.74
N ALA A 435 -3.44 4.00 -5.80
CA ALA A 435 -4.44 4.71 -6.61
C ALA A 435 -3.99 6.11 -7.07
N ILE A 436 -2.69 6.31 -7.37
CA ILE A 436 -2.25 7.51 -8.06
C ILE A 436 -2.91 7.50 -9.47
N PRO A 437 -3.70 8.53 -9.80
CA PRO A 437 -4.41 8.58 -11.07
C PRO A 437 -3.45 8.66 -12.26
N ARG A 438 -3.85 8.11 -13.41
CA ARG A 438 -3.07 8.17 -14.65
C ARG A 438 -2.66 9.59 -15.04
N ASN A 439 -3.58 10.55 -14.92
CA ASN A 439 -3.34 11.96 -15.25
C ASN A 439 -2.48 12.69 -14.21
N SER A 440 -2.14 12.03 -13.10
CA SER A 440 -1.22 12.54 -12.08
C SER A 440 0.22 12.09 -12.32
N PHE A 441 0.48 11.29 -13.36
CA PHE A 441 1.82 10.98 -13.85
C PHE A 441 2.18 11.83 -15.07
N ARG A 442 3.42 12.29 -15.13
CA ARG A 442 4.02 12.93 -16.32
C ARG A 442 5.39 12.30 -16.59
N ILE A 443 5.71 12.10 -17.86
CA ILE A 443 7.00 11.59 -18.30
C ILE A 443 7.62 12.64 -19.21
N TYR A 444 8.88 12.98 -18.98
CA TYR A 444 9.66 13.88 -19.83
C TYR A 444 10.84 13.10 -20.42
N GLU A 445 10.93 13.05 -21.73
CA GLU A 445 12.04 12.46 -22.51
C GLU A 445 12.83 13.61 -23.13
N MET A 446 14.12 13.75 -22.82
CA MET A 446 14.93 14.89 -23.32
C MET A 446 14.20 16.24 -23.15
N ASP A 447 13.65 16.49 -21.95
CA ASP A 447 12.82 17.66 -21.59
C ASP A 447 11.42 17.74 -22.23
N ASN A 448 11.12 16.87 -23.20
CA ASN A 448 9.85 16.90 -23.89
C ASN A 448 8.81 16.04 -23.17
N LEU A 449 7.65 16.63 -22.88
CA LEU A 449 6.51 15.90 -22.34
C LEU A 449 6.14 14.76 -23.29
N SER A 450 6.33 13.53 -22.82
CA SER A 450 5.99 12.30 -23.52
C SER A 450 4.61 11.84 -23.07
N PRO A 451 3.61 11.78 -23.97
CA PRO A 451 2.31 11.25 -23.64
C PRO A 451 2.43 9.81 -23.15
N LEU A 452 1.91 9.53 -21.96
CA LEU A 452 1.66 8.16 -21.54
C LEU A 452 0.78 7.49 -22.60
N ILE A 453 1.22 6.35 -23.14
CA ILE A 453 0.40 5.48 -23.98
C ILE A 453 -0.31 4.44 -23.11
N GLY A 454 0.26 4.09 -21.96
CA GLY A 454 -0.33 3.17 -21.00
C GLY A 454 0.07 3.50 -19.56
N LEU A 455 -0.89 3.40 -18.64
CA LEU A 455 -0.61 3.10 -17.25
C LEU A 455 -1.23 1.73 -17.01
N THR A 456 -0.40 0.70 -16.88
CA THR A 456 -0.96 -0.61 -16.58
C THR A 456 -1.43 -0.61 -15.14
N ASN A 457 -2.72 -0.87 -14.96
CA ASN A 457 -3.24 -1.21 -13.66
C ASN A 457 -2.62 -2.55 -13.21
N MET A 458 -1.62 -2.48 -12.33
CA MET A 458 -0.93 -3.67 -11.82
C MET A 458 -1.88 -4.66 -11.14
N GLN A 459 -3.12 -4.25 -10.80
CA GLN A 459 -4.18 -5.15 -10.35
C GLN A 459 -4.45 -6.31 -11.31
N LYS A 460 -4.29 -6.11 -12.63
CA LYS A 460 -4.47 -7.20 -13.61
C LYS A 460 -3.44 -8.32 -13.45
N TYR A 461 -2.31 -8.02 -12.81
CA TYR A 461 -1.27 -8.99 -12.46
C TYR A 461 -1.35 -9.46 -11.01
N ASN A 462 -2.10 -8.80 -10.14
CA ASN A 462 -2.31 -9.25 -8.75
C ASN A 462 -3.20 -10.51 -8.64
N ASN A 463 -3.58 -11.12 -9.75
CA ASN A 463 -4.25 -12.41 -9.82
C ASN A 463 -3.30 -13.61 -9.93
N ARG A 464 -1.98 -13.40 -9.96
CA ARG A 464 -0.95 -14.46 -10.03
C ARG A 464 0.04 -14.32 -8.88
N VAL A 465 0.74 -15.39 -8.52
CA VAL A 465 1.86 -15.33 -7.56
C VAL A 465 3.14 -15.87 -8.17
N THR A 466 4.26 -15.25 -7.86
CA THR A 466 5.59 -15.77 -8.19
C THR A 466 6.37 -16.01 -6.90
N VAL A 467 6.73 -17.27 -6.63
CA VAL A 467 7.37 -17.64 -5.36
C VAL A 467 8.70 -18.35 -5.60
N SER A 468 9.72 -17.96 -4.84
CA SER A 468 10.97 -18.69 -4.73
C SER A 468 10.98 -19.46 -3.43
N ILE A 469 10.86 -20.79 -3.51
CA ILE A 469 11.05 -21.66 -2.35
C ILE A 469 12.55 -21.85 -2.16
N VAL A 470 13.05 -21.59 -0.94
CA VAL A 470 14.45 -21.80 -0.58
C VAL A 470 14.48 -22.87 0.50
N THR A 471 15.10 -24.01 0.23
CA THR A 471 15.15 -25.12 1.18
C THR A 471 16.58 -25.36 1.63
N GLU A 472 16.80 -25.31 2.94
CA GLU A 472 18.07 -25.69 3.57
C GLU A 472 18.40 -27.15 3.24
N ASN A 473 19.62 -27.39 2.78
CA ASN A 473 20.09 -28.73 2.41
C ASN A 473 20.79 -29.42 3.60
N SER A 474 20.05 -29.71 4.66
CA SER A 474 20.59 -30.34 5.87
C SER A 474 19.98 -31.71 6.16
N LYS A 475 20.66 -32.47 7.03
CA LYS A 475 20.20 -33.79 7.46
C LYS A 475 18.84 -33.72 8.16
N GLN A 476 18.61 -32.68 8.96
CA GLN A 476 17.37 -32.47 9.70
C GLN A 476 16.19 -32.22 8.76
N ILE A 477 16.41 -31.45 7.69
CA ILE A 477 15.42 -31.22 6.64
C ILE A 477 15.08 -32.54 5.92
N ALA A 478 16.10 -33.33 5.56
CA ALA A 478 15.90 -34.60 4.89
C ALA A 478 15.13 -35.62 5.76
N GLU A 479 15.50 -35.74 7.04
CA GLU A 479 14.82 -36.61 8.02
C GLU A 479 13.37 -36.16 8.30
N SER A 480 13.10 -34.86 8.21
CA SER A 480 11.78 -34.27 8.47
C SER A 480 10.94 -34.07 7.21
N TYR A 481 11.32 -34.68 6.08
CA TYR A 481 10.62 -34.51 4.80
C TYR A 481 9.09 -34.68 4.88
N PRO A 482 8.52 -35.69 5.60
CA PRO A 482 7.07 -35.84 5.69
C PRO A 482 6.35 -34.62 6.29
N LEU A 483 7.00 -33.92 7.24
CA LEU A 483 6.46 -32.69 7.84
C LEU A 483 6.50 -31.52 6.84
N ILE A 484 7.60 -31.39 6.10
CA ILE A 484 7.79 -30.37 5.07
C ILE A 484 6.78 -30.56 3.94
N GLU A 485 6.60 -31.80 3.48
CA GLU A 485 5.59 -32.13 2.47
C GLU A 485 4.20 -31.73 2.97
N LYS A 486 3.84 -32.13 4.19
CA LYS A 486 2.54 -31.80 4.79
C LYS A 486 2.33 -30.28 4.92
N ALA A 487 3.38 -29.52 5.25
CA ALA A 487 3.31 -28.07 5.42
C ALA A 487 3.19 -27.30 4.09
N LEU A 488 3.92 -27.73 3.05
CA LEU A 488 3.92 -27.07 1.74
C LEU A 488 2.75 -27.49 0.85
N LYS A 489 2.23 -28.71 1.03
CA LYS A 489 1.19 -29.27 0.16
C LYS A 489 -0.04 -28.39 0.01
N PRO A 490 -0.62 -27.77 1.05
CA PRO A 490 -1.75 -26.84 0.89
C PRO A 490 -1.42 -25.71 -0.09
N PHE A 491 -0.26 -25.07 0.08
CA PHE A 491 0.18 -23.98 -0.78
C PHE A 491 0.43 -24.44 -2.23
N LEU A 492 1.13 -25.56 -2.42
CA LEU A 492 1.48 -26.07 -3.76
C LEU A 492 0.30 -26.72 -4.50
N SER A 493 -0.73 -27.19 -3.78
CA SER A 493 -1.92 -27.78 -4.39
C SER A 493 -2.84 -26.74 -5.04
N GLU A 494 -2.66 -25.45 -4.70
CA GLU A 494 -3.46 -24.33 -5.19
C GLU A 494 -2.78 -23.56 -6.34
N ILE A 495 -1.68 -24.08 -6.91
CA ILE A 495 -0.97 -23.42 -8.01
C ILE A 495 -1.90 -23.20 -9.20
N ARG A 496 -2.03 -21.95 -9.63
CA ARG A 496 -2.89 -21.54 -10.75
C ARG A 496 -2.10 -21.49 -12.06
N SER A 497 -2.81 -21.39 -13.17
CA SER A 497 -2.20 -21.32 -14.51
C SER A 497 -1.27 -20.12 -14.71
N GLU A 498 -1.47 -19.02 -13.98
CA GLU A 498 -0.65 -17.82 -14.07
C GLU A 498 0.53 -17.81 -13.08
N ASP A 499 0.54 -18.72 -12.11
CA ASP A 499 1.52 -18.76 -11.04
C ASP A 499 2.87 -19.32 -11.53
N LYS A 500 3.94 -18.93 -10.85
CA LYS A 500 5.30 -19.42 -11.11
C LYS A 500 5.99 -19.76 -9.79
N ILE A 501 6.51 -20.98 -9.68
CA ILE A 501 7.27 -21.41 -8.49
C ILE A 501 8.62 -21.95 -8.92
N GLN A 502 9.67 -21.49 -8.26
CA GLN A 502 11.00 -22.09 -8.33
C GLN A 502 11.39 -22.70 -6.98
N LEU A 503 12.35 -23.62 -7.02
CA LEU A 503 12.99 -24.21 -5.85
C LEU A 503 14.50 -23.99 -5.90
N LEU A 504 15.02 -23.36 -4.87
CA LEU A 504 16.45 -23.20 -4.62
C LEU A 504 16.88 -24.16 -3.50
N ARG A 505 17.91 -24.95 -3.77
CA ARG A 505 18.61 -25.76 -2.78
C ARG A 505 19.71 -24.91 -2.14
N SER A 506 19.70 -24.81 -0.81
CA SER A 506 20.70 -24.06 -0.05
C SER A 506 21.67 -25.03 0.64
N GLY A 507 22.78 -25.36 -0.03
CA GLY A 507 23.92 -26.07 0.56
C GLY A 507 25.14 -25.16 0.67
N LYS A 508 26.34 -25.70 0.46
CA LYS A 508 27.59 -24.93 0.29
C LYS A 508 27.45 -23.86 -0.79
N ASP A 509 26.73 -24.20 -1.86
CA ASP A 509 26.31 -23.28 -2.90
C ASP A 509 24.79 -23.31 -3.10
N THR A 510 24.25 -22.20 -3.59
CA THR A 510 22.86 -22.09 -4.01
C THR A 510 22.70 -22.72 -5.39
N GLN A 511 21.77 -23.67 -5.53
CA GLN A 511 21.46 -24.32 -6.81
C GLN A 511 19.97 -24.19 -7.14
N VAL A 512 19.64 -23.95 -8.41
CA VAL A 512 18.26 -24.01 -8.90
C VAL A 512 17.90 -25.48 -9.09
N ALA A 513 17.18 -26.04 -8.13
CA ALA A 513 16.74 -27.44 -8.15
C ALA A 513 15.49 -27.64 -9.03
N TYR A 514 14.69 -26.59 -9.18
CA TYR A 514 13.55 -26.55 -10.08
C TYR A 514 13.35 -25.11 -10.54
N ALA A 515 13.51 -24.85 -11.84
CA ALA A 515 13.27 -23.54 -12.42
C ALA A 515 11.78 -23.19 -12.39
N PHE A 516 11.43 -21.91 -12.60
CA PHE A 516 10.05 -21.45 -12.56
C PHE A 516 9.08 -22.32 -13.38
N GLY A 517 8.21 -23.03 -12.67
CA GLY A 517 7.20 -23.91 -13.24
C GLY A 517 6.03 -24.09 -12.28
N LYS A 518 5.23 -25.16 -12.49
CA LYS A 518 3.92 -25.35 -11.84
C LYS A 518 3.66 -26.75 -11.27
N SER A 519 4.62 -27.66 -11.36
CA SER A 519 4.46 -29.05 -10.95
C SER A 519 4.80 -29.24 -9.46
N MET A 520 3.78 -29.40 -8.62
CA MET A 520 3.95 -29.78 -7.21
C MET A 520 4.74 -31.09 -7.08
N TYR A 521 4.48 -32.07 -7.96
CA TYR A 521 5.17 -33.36 -7.93
C TYR A 521 6.67 -33.21 -8.21
N ASP A 522 7.05 -32.42 -9.21
CA ASP A 522 8.47 -32.22 -9.55
C ASP A 522 9.19 -31.44 -8.46
N ILE A 523 8.52 -30.47 -7.82
CA ILE A 523 9.06 -29.75 -6.65
C ILE A 523 9.36 -30.73 -5.52
N PHE A 524 8.40 -31.58 -5.11
CA PHE A 524 8.64 -32.55 -4.05
C PHE A 524 9.64 -33.65 -4.43
N ARG A 525 9.67 -34.07 -5.70
CA ARG A 525 10.71 -34.98 -6.21
C ARG A 525 12.09 -34.33 -6.10
N ALA A 526 12.22 -33.06 -6.43
CA ALA A 526 13.48 -32.32 -6.32
C ALA A 526 13.94 -32.20 -4.85
N ILE A 527 13.04 -31.86 -3.92
CA ILE A 527 13.37 -31.79 -2.48
C ILE A 527 13.87 -33.15 -1.97
N ARG A 528 13.20 -34.26 -2.31
CA ARG A 528 13.63 -35.61 -1.89
C ARG A 528 14.96 -36.04 -2.46
N ALA A 529 15.35 -35.51 -3.61
CA ALA A 529 16.61 -35.84 -4.28
C ALA A 529 17.82 -35.10 -3.67
N PHE A 530 17.62 -34.21 -2.69
CA PHE A 530 18.71 -33.50 -2.06
C PHE A 530 19.59 -34.46 -1.26
N THR A 531 20.89 -34.44 -1.56
CA THR A 531 21.92 -35.04 -0.73
C THR A 531 22.31 -34.04 0.36
N PRO A 532 22.06 -34.33 1.65
CA PRO A 532 22.34 -33.40 2.75
C PRO A 532 23.80 -32.98 2.81
N GLU A 533 24.03 -31.72 3.15
CA GLU A 533 25.36 -31.13 3.35
C GLU A 533 25.49 -30.62 4.80
N GLU A 534 26.72 -30.56 5.32
CA GLU A 534 26.98 -30.03 6.68
C GLU A 534 26.88 -28.49 6.73
N GLU A 535 27.15 -27.83 5.60
CA GLU A 535 27.10 -26.37 5.47
C GLU A 535 25.93 -25.94 4.58
N SER A 536 25.24 -24.88 5.00
CA SER A 536 24.20 -24.24 4.20
C SER A 536 24.36 -22.73 4.23
N GLN A 537 24.43 -22.12 3.04
CA GLN A 537 24.52 -20.68 2.82
C GLN A 537 23.13 -20.07 2.64
N ILE A 538 22.29 -20.16 3.68
CA ILE A 538 20.88 -19.74 3.60
C ILE A 538 20.73 -18.27 3.22
N GLY A 539 21.59 -17.38 3.73
CA GLY A 539 21.58 -15.96 3.40
C GLY A 539 21.86 -15.68 1.92
N LYS A 540 22.83 -16.38 1.31
CA LYS A 540 23.11 -16.32 -0.14
C LYS A 540 21.91 -16.80 -0.94
N SER A 541 21.28 -17.90 -0.52
CA SER A 541 20.12 -18.47 -1.20
C SER A 541 18.87 -17.60 -1.08
N LEU A 542 18.66 -16.94 0.07
CA LEU A 542 17.60 -15.94 0.25
C LEU A 542 17.83 -14.74 -0.66
N GLN A 543 19.06 -14.20 -0.71
CA GLN A 543 19.43 -13.10 -1.60
C GLN A 543 19.13 -13.46 -3.06
N ARG A 544 19.55 -14.66 -3.50
CA ARG A 544 19.27 -15.17 -4.85
C ARG A 544 17.77 -15.31 -5.12
N GLY A 545 17.02 -15.85 -4.17
CA GLY A 545 15.57 -16.00 -4.27
C GLY A 545 14.84 -14.66 -4.44
N ILE A 546 15.31 -13.59 -3.81
CA ILE A 546 14.79 -12.23 -4.04
C ILE A 546 15.17 -11.75 -5.45
N THR A 547 16.44 -11.92 -5.85
CA THR A 547 16.95 -11.50 -7.17
C THR A 547 16.15 -12.13 -8.32
N ASP A 548 15.87 -13.43 -8.27
CA ASP A 548 15.13 -14.14 -9.32
C ASP A 548 13.67 -13.65 -9.46
N LEU A 549 13.14 -12.97 -8.44
CA LEU A 549 11.78 -12.43 -8.43
C LEU A 549 11.69 -10.98 -8.95
N LEU A 550 12.82 -10.29 -9.17
CA LEU A 550 12.81 -8.87 -9.53
C LEU A 550 12.02 -8.60 -10.81
N ASP A 551 12.13 -9.46 -11.83
CA ASP A 551 11.44 -9.37 -13.13
C ASP A 551 9.99 -9.83 -13.12
N SER A 552 9.52 -10.40 -12.01
CA SER A 552 8.15 -10.86 -11.91
C SER A 552 7.20 -9.71 -11.60
N VAL A 553 5.95 -9.84 -12.05
CA VAL A 553 4.84 -8.91 -11.76
C VAL A 553 3.76 -9.61 -10.94
N GLY A 554 3.08 -8.85 -10.09
CA GLY A 554 2.12 -9.39 -9.13
C GLY A 554 2.79 -9.80 -7.81
N PRO A 555 2.05 -10.40 -6.86
CA PRO A 555 2.59 -10.84 -5.59
C PRO A 555 3.83 -11.72 -5.75
N ARG A 556 4.89 -11.33 -5.05
CA ARG A 556 6.19 -12.01 -5.02
C ARG A 556 6.55 -12.36 -3.60
N ALA A 557 7.11 -13.54 -3.36
CA ALA A 557 7.56 -13.91 -2.03
C ALA A 557 8.68 -14.95 -2.07
N VAL A 558 9.53 -14.92 -1.04
CA VAL A 558 10.45 -16.02 -0.74
C VAL A 558 9.83 -16.87 0.37
N LEU A 559 9.79 -18.19 0.17
CA LEU A 559 9.36 -19.16 1.18
C LEU A 559 10.55 -20.03 1.58
N ALA A 560 11.14 -19.74 2.72
CA ALA A 560 12.27 -20.46 3.26
C ALA A 560 11.82 -21.65 4.12
N VAL A 561 12.37 -22.84 3.86
CA VAL A 561 12.20 -24.03 4.68
C VAL A 561 13.53 -24.32 5.37
N VAL A 562 13.54 -24.23 6.70
CA VAL A 562 14.76 -24.23 7.52
C VAL A 562 14.59 -25.14 8.74
N SER A 563 15.70 -25.67 9.23
CA SER A 563 15.69 -26.56 10.40
C SER A 563 15.56 -25.80 11.72
N GLY A 564 16.06 -24.56 11.77
CA GLY A 564 16.16 -23.76 12.99
C GLY A 564 17.39 -24.08 13.84
N LYS A 565 18.21 -25.06 13.45
CA LYS A 565 19.47 -25.37 14.13
C LYS A 565 20.63 -24.55 13.56
N ASP A 566 21.60 -24.24 14.41
CA ASP A 566 22.66 -23.28 14.11
C ASP A 566 23.54 -23.66 12.92
N LEU A 567 23.59 -22.72 11.97
CA LEU A 567 24.55 -22.68 10.89
C LEU A 567 25.28 -21.34 11.01
N LYS A 568 26.30 -21.25 11.87
CA LYS A 568 27.15 -20.03 11.99
C LYS A 568 27.69 -19.56 10.63
N ALA A 569 27.77 -20.45 9.64
CA ALA A 569 28.15 -20.17 8.26
C ALA A 569 27.06 -19.53 7.37
N GLY A 570 25.77 -19.56 7.75
CA GLY A 570 24.66 -19.29 6.83
C GLY A 570 24.47 -17.83 6.40
N PHE A 571 25.02 -16.87 7.13
CA PHE A 571 24.88 -15.43 6.86
C PHE A 571 26.25 -14.71 6.72
N THR A 572 27.32 -15.45 6.45
CA THR A 572 28.68 -14.90 6.32
C THR A 572 28.83 -13.99 5.10
N GLN A 573 28.23 -14.38 3.97
CA GLN A 573 28.31 -13.59 2.73
C GLN A 573 27.31 -12.42 2.71
N PHE A 574 26.12 -12.62 3.27
CA PHE A 574 25.06 -11.62 3.33
C PHE A 574 24.49 -11.59 4.74
N SER A 575 24.66 -10.46 5.43
CA SER A 575 24.12 -10.28 6.77
C SER A 575 22.57 -10.24 6.74
N PRO A 576 21.90 -10.58 7.86
CA PRO A 576 20.44 -10.48 7.96
C PRO A 576 19.91 -9.09 7.60
N THR A 577 20.58 -8.04 8.09
CA THR A 577 20.25 -6.65 7.79
C THR A 577 20.28 -6.35 6.30
N LYS A 578 21.28 -6.87 5.57
CA LYS A 578 21.40 -6.68 4.12
C LYS A 578 20.25 -7.37 3.37
N ILE A 579 19.90 -8.60 3.76
CA ILE A 579 18.78 -9.34 3.18
C ILE A 579 17.45 -8.62 3.43
N ILE A 580 17.24 -8.14 4.67
CA ILE A 580 16.05 -7.37 5.04
C ILE A 580 15.94 -6.12 4.18
N ARG A 581 17.00 -5.31 4.07
CA ARG A 581 16.98 -4.08 3.29
C ARG A 581 16.74 -4.35 1.80
N PHE A 582 17.34 -5.41 1.26
CA PHE A 582 17.12 -5.83 -0.13
C PHE A 582 15.66 -6.26 -0.36
N ALA A 583 15.10 -7.09 0.53
CA ALA A 583 13.69 -7.48 0.49
C ALA A 583 12.74 -6.27 0.56
N VAL A 584 13.00 -5.32 1.48
CA VAL A 584 12.20 -4.10 1.68
C VAL A 584 12.32 -3.14 0.50
N ALA A 585 13.49 -3.01 -0.13
CA ALA A 585 13.67 -2.18 -1.31
C ALA A 585 12.76 -2.62 -2.47
N HIS A 586 12.49 -3.93 -2.58
CA HIS A 586 11.71 -4.52 -3.67
C HIS A 586 10.29 -4.96 -3.28
N ASP A 587 9.86 -4.74 -2.03
CA ASP A 587 8.57 -5.19 -1.47
C ASP A 587 8.36 -6.71 -1.63
N ILE A 588 9.41 -7.50 -1.32
CA ILE A 588 9.39 -8.97 -1.41
C ILE A 588 9.45 -9.56 0.00
N PRO A 589 8.32 -10.00 0.59
CA PRO A 589 8.28 -10.65 1.89
C PRO A 589 8.98 -12.00 1.91
N ILE A 590 9.61 -12.32 3.05
CA ILE A 590 10.25 -13.61 3.30
C ILE A 590 9.48 -14.35 4.40
N PHE A 591 8.91 -15.49 4.03
CA PHE A 591 8.24 -16.40 4.94
C PHE A 591 9.18 -17.52 5.35
N PHE A 592 9.18 -17.91 6.62
CA PHE A 592 9.97 -19.03 7.12
C PHE A 592 9.05 -20.13 7.63
N LEU A 593 9.30 -21.37 7.19
CA LEU A 593 8.78 -22.61 7.74
C LEU A 593 9.92 -23.30 8.48
N CYS A 594 9.88 -23.27 9.81
CA CYS A 594 10.96 -23.72 10.68
C CYS A 594 10.57 -24.97 11.45
N LEU A 595 11.47 -25.96 11.52
CA LEU A 595 11.23 -27.21 12.26
C LEU A 595 11.39 -27.06 13.79
N GLY A 596 12.20 -26.09 14.26
CA GLY A 596 12.51 -25.88 15.69
C GLY A 596 12.33 -24.44 16.17
N GLU A 597 11.97 -24.25 17.44
CA GLU A 597 11.86 -22.92 18.09
C GLU A 597 13.15 -22.47 18.77
N GLU A 598 14.09 -23.39 18.98
CA GLU A 598 15.32 -23.19 19.73
C GLU A 598 16.54 -23.21 18.80
N GLY A 599 17.36 -22.15 18.86
CA GLY A 599 18.58 -21.96 18.06
C GLY A 599 18.90 -20.48 17.87
N GLU A 600 20.18 -20.09 17.83
CA GLU A 600 20.60 -18.68 17.63
C GLU A 600 20.06 -18.14 16.30
N SER A 601 19.98 -19.00 15.29
CA SER A 601 19.48 -18.66 13.94
C SER A 601 17.97 -18.40 13.88
N VAL A 602 17.17 -18.93 14.82
CA VAL A 602 15.70 -18.76 14.81
C VAL A 602 15.31 -17.30 15.02
N GLN A 603 16.00 -16.60 15.93
CA GLN A 603 15.72 -15.19 16.18
C GLN A 603 16.02 -14.33 14.95
N VAL A 604 17.07 -14.67 14.22
CA VAL A 604 17.42 -14.05 12.93
C VAL A 604 16.32 -14.27 11.90
N TYR A 605 15.78 -15.49 11.78
CA TYR A 605 14.67 -15.77 10.86
C TYR A 605 13.40 -15.02 11.23
N LYS A 606 13.07 -14.93 12.52
CA LYS A 606 11.94 -14.14 13.02
C LYS A 606 12.10 -12.66 12.65
N GLU A 607 13.28 -12.10 12.87
CA GLU A 607 13.60 -10.72 12.51
C GLU A 607 13.50 -10.48 11.00
N ILE A 608 14.08 -11.36 10.17
CA ILE A 608 14.01 -11.24 8.71
C ILE A 608 12.55 -11.32 8.25
N ALA A 609 11.78 -12.27 8.76
CA ALA A 609 10.37 -12.44 8.41
C ALA A 609 9.56 -11.20 8.76
N GLU A 610 9.67 -10.71 9.99
CA GLU A 610 8.94 -9.54 10.47
C GLU A 610 9.29 -8.27 9.67
N LYS A 611 10.59 -7.97 9.54
CA LYS A 611 11.06 -6.74 8.91
C LYS A 611 10.92 -6.73 7.38
N SER A 612 10.94 -7.89 6.73
CA SER A 612 10.58 -8.01 5.30
C SER A 612 9.06 -7.99 5.05
N GLY A 613 8.24 -8.04 6.11
CA GLY A 613 6.79 -8.10 6.01
C GLY A 613 6.23 -9.50 5.71
N GLY A 614 7.04 -10.56 5.81
CA GLY A 614 6.61 -11.94 5.80
C GLY A 614 6.18 -12.44 7.19
N LYS A 615 6.27 -13.75 7.42
CA LYS A 615 5.91 -14.40 8.70
C LYS A 615 6.83 -15.58 8.99
N PHE A 616 7.16 -15.76 10.26
CA PHE A 616 7.80 -16.95 10.77
C PHE A 616 6.72 -17.95 11.22
N LEU A 617 6.84 -19.20 10.79
CA LEU A 617 5.98 -20.30 11.18
C LEU A 617 6.79 -21.48 11.67
N MET A 618 6.33 -22.06 12.76
CA MET A 618 6.76 -23.39 13.17
C MET A 618 5.99 -24.45 12.38
N ILE A 619 6.68 -25.52 12.00
CA ILE A 619 6.07 -26.67 11.34
C ILE A 619 6.41 -27.95 12.14
N PRO A 620 5.39 -28.71 12.59
CA PRO A 620 3.96 -28.53 12.34
C PRO A 620 3.34 -27.34 13.12
N GLY A 621 2.58 -26.48 12.44
CA GLY A 621 2.06 -25.21 12.97
C GLY A 621 0.59 -25.22 13.34
N GLY A 622 0.02 -26.40 13.65
CA GLY A 622 -1.40 -26.53 14.00
C GLY A 622 -2.37 -26.13 12.88
N GLY A 623 -1.92 -26.08 11.62
CA GLY A 623 -2.73 -25.67 10.47
C GLY A 623 -2.55 -24.21 10.03
N ALA A 624 -1.73 -23.42 10.72
CA ALA A 624 -1.41 -22.04 10.33
C ALA A 624 -0.80 -21.98 8.91
N GLU A 625 -0.05 -23.01 8.51
CA GLU A 625 0.51 -23.19 7.17
C GLU A 625 -0.53 -23.14 6.04
N LYS A 626 -1.80 -23.48 6.31
CA LYS A 626 -2.89 -23.38 5.34
C LYS A 626 -3.18 -21.93 4.92
N SER A 627 -2.74 -20.96 5.73
CA SER A 627 -2.92 -19.53 5.42
C SER A 627 -1.79 -18.93 4.58
N LEU A 628 -0.73 -19.70 4.28
CA LEU A 628 0.43 -19.22 3.50
C LEU A 628 0.00 -18.56 2.20
N ARG A 629 -0.92 -19.19 1.44
CA ARG A 629 -1.39 -18.65 0.17
C ARG A 629 -2.00 -17.26 0.34
N ASN A 630 -2.94 -17.14 1.27
CA ASN A 630 -3.64 -15.89 1.58
C ASN A 630 -2.65 -14.79 2.00
N TRP A 631 -1.61 -15.14 2.75
CA TRP A 631 -0.59 -14.16 3.14
C TRP A 631 0.28 -13.72 1.97
N VAL A 632 0.71 -14.62 1.09
CA VAL A 632 1.46 -14.26 -0.13
C VAL A 632 0.59 -13.38 -1.03
N GLU A 633 -0.66 -13.74 -1.26
CA GLU A 633 -1.58 -12.95 -2.10
C GLU A 633 -1.93 -11.58 -1.52
N SER A 634 -1.94 -11.45 -0.18
CA SER A 634 -2.16 -10.17 0.47
C SER A 634 -1.06 -9.14 0.15
N LYS A 635 0.11 -9.60 -0.29
CA LYS A 635 1.28 -8.80 -0.65
C LYS A 635 1.24 -8.45 -2.13
N LYS A 636 0.18 -7.70 -2.49
CA LYS A 636 -0.05 -7.20 -3.84
C LYS A 636 1.12 -6.36 -4.33
N ASP A 637 1.46 -6.49 -5.61
CA ASP A 637 2.42 -5.62 -6.27
C ASP A 637 1.84 -4.20 -6.37
N ARG A 638 2.53 -3.24 -5.77
CA ARG A 638 2.13 -1.82 -5.69
C ARG A 638 2.93 -0.92 -6.61
N ARG A 639 3.75 -1.48 -7.49
CA ARG A 639 4.48 -0.73 -8.51
C ARG A 639 3.50 -0.16 -9.55
N TYR A 640 3.99 0.79 -10.34
CA TYR A 640 3.30 1.35 -11.50
C TYR A 640 4.12 1.02 -12.73
N LEU A 641 3.48 0.44 -13.75
CA LEU A 641 4.12 0.24 -15.05
C LEU A 641 3.63 1.34 -15.99
N LEU A 642 4.50 2.34 -16.18
CA LEU A 642 4.25 3.50 -17.02
C LEU A 642 4.85 3.26 -18.40
N SER A 643 4.05 3.38 -19.46
CA SER A 643 4.52 3.17 -20.83
C SER A 643 4.37 4.45 -21.65
N PHE A 644 5.39 4.77 -22.44
CA PHE A 644 5.42 5.88 -23.41
C PHE A 644 6.16 5.43 -24.67
N LYS A 645 5.93 6.13 -25.77
CA LYS A 645 6.65 5.89 -27.03
C LYS A 645 7.77 6.91 -27.16
N SER A 646 9.02 6.43 -27.25
CA SER A 646 10.18 7.28 -27.53
C SER A 646 10.03 7.96 -28.88
N ARG A 647 10.36 9.26 -28.93
CA ARG A 647 10.34 10.05 -30.18
C ARG A 647 11.71 10.26 -30.79
N ILE A 648 12.75 9.77 -30.11
CA ILE A 648 14.11 9.86 -30.60
C ILE A 648 14.25 8.86 -31.76
N ASP A 649 14.79 9.31 -32.88
CA ASP A 649 15.18 8.42 -33.97
C ASP A 649 16.60 7.93 -33.72
N SER A 650 16.78 6.61 -33.60
CA SER A 650 18.08 5.98 -33.34
C SER A 650 18.85 5.64 -34.63
N SER A 651 18.32 5.96 -35.81
CA SER A 651 18.87 5.62 -37.12
C SER A 651 20.31 6.11 -37.39
N GLY A 652 20.94 6.85 -36.46
CA GLY A 652 22.31 7.36 -36.56
C GLY A 652 23.25 7.14 -35.36
N GLY A 653 22.87 6.40 -34.30
CA GLY A 653 23.85 6.05 -33.25
C GLY A 653 23.34 5.73 -31.84
N ASP A 654 24.31 5.41 -30.98
CA ASP A 654 24.15 5.09 -29.57
C ASP A 654 23.94 6.37 -28.74
N VAL A 655 22.69 6.76 -28.48
CA VAL A 655 22.33 8.02 -27.79
C VAL A 655 21.80 7.69 -26.40
N TYR A 656 22.31 8.39 -25.38
CA TYR A 656 21.72 8.33 -24.04
C TYR A 656 20.49 9.23 -23.98
N ILE A 657 19.37 8.65 -23.58
CA ILE A 657 18.06 9.30 -23.48
C ILE A 657 17.70 9.42 -21.99
N PRO A 658 17.85 10.62 -21.39
CA PRO A 658 17.41 10.88 -20.03
C PRO A 658 15.89 10.97 -19.97
N VAL A 659 15.34 10.42 -18.88
CA VAL A 659 13.89 10.39 -18.62
C VAL A 659 13.63 10.88 -17.20
N VAL A 660 12.64 11.75 -17.03
CA VAL A 660 12.13 12.16 -15.72
C VAL A 660 10.67 11.74 -15.59
N VAL A 661 10.36 11.07 -14.49
CA VAL A 661 8.98 10.75 -14.09
C VAL A 661 8.56 11.68 -12.98
N GLU A 662 7.39 12.28 -13.11
CA GLU A 662 6.74 13.07 -12.07
C GLU A 662 5.43 12.40 -11.68
N ALA A 663 5.12 12.41 -10.38
CA ALA A 663 3.82 11.99 -9.85
C ALA A 663 3.29 12.99 -8.82
N VAL A 664 1.97 13.14 -8.77
CA VAL A 664 1.28 13.99 -7.79
C VAL A 664 0.28 13.20 -6.97
N PHE A 665 0.37 13.31 -5.65
CA PHE A 665 -0.52 12.69 -4.68
C PHE A 665 -0.85 13.66 -3.54
N ARG A 666 -2.09 14.12 -3.45
CA ARG A 666 -2.61 14.95 -2.35
C ARG A 666 -1.71 16.12 -1.93
N ASN A 667 -1.34 16.98 -2.90
CA ASN A 667 -0.39 18.11 -2.78
C ASN A 667 1.09 17.72 -2.64
N SER A 668 1.43 16.46 -2.40
CA SER A 668 2.80 15.97 -2.52
C SER A 668 3.12 15.73 -3.99
N ASN A 669 4.28 16.22 -4.43
CA ASN A 669 4.85 15.86 -5.71
C ASN A 669 6.07 14.98 -5.49
N GLY A 670 6.37 14.13 -6.44
CA GLY A 670 7.62 13.39 -6.50
C GLY A 670 8.19 13.48 -7.91
N LYS A 671 9.51 13.43 -8.00
CA LYS A 671 10.22 13.28 -9.27
C LYS A 671 11.28 12.21 -9.12
N ALA A 672 11.47 11.43 -10.18
CA ALA A 672 12.55 10.47 -10.30
C ALA A 672 13.23 10.64 -11.66
N GLU A 673 14.55 10.65 -11.67
CA GLU A 673 15.33 10.66 -12.90
C GLU A 673 15.83 9.25 -13.23
N THR A 674 15.91 8.94 -14.51
CA THR A 674 16.43 7.68 -15.05
C THR A 674 16.91 7.91 -16.49
N GLY A 675 17.26 6.85 -17.21
CA GLY A 675 17.57 6.93 -18.63
C GLY A 675 17.84 5.56 -19.24
N PHE A 676 17.99 5.55 -20.56
CA PHE A 676 18.36 4.38 -21.33
C PHE A 676 19.19 4.79 -22.54
N PHE A 677 19.87 3.85 -23.18
CA PHE A 677 20.51 4.09 -24.47
C PHE A 677 19.58 3.59 -25.57
N SER A 678 19.51 4.32 -26.69
CA SER A 678 18.82 3.84 -27.88
C SER A 678 19.42 2.50 -28.34
N PRO A 679 18.58 1.52 -28.75
CA PRO A 679 19.06 0.22 -29.21
C PRO A 679 19.97 0.29 -30.42
#